data_AF-A0A538SH77-F1
#
_entry.id   AF-A0A538SH77-F1
#
_cell.length_a   1.000
_cell.length_b   1.000
_cell.length_c   1.000
_cell.angle_alpha   90.00
_cell.angle_beta   90.00
_cell.angle_gamma   90.00
#
_symmetry.space_group_name_H-M   'P 1'
#
loop_
_entity.id
_entity.type
_entity.pdbx_description
1 polymer ?
#
loop_
_entity_poly.entity_id
_entity_poly.type
_entity_poly.pdbx_seq_one_letter_code
_entity_poly.pdbx_strand_id
1 'polypeptide(L)'
;MSRGARARGPGGARAPDRVAVRGGRGDGSLRRRAGRVAVSGLRPSHIRRAPAVANAWVRLVALAATLGLVPVSAPAAQEPRAEPPLDISADNVTGSHGPDGDVVLLKGNLRVTRGRSVLTAADGRYLRAQGMLYLDGDVKMVDSTLTLTCDHASYSENDDVLQVGGHVVVVDRDAMLRAPAGTYQRKNGMAELYGGVEGKDGHQRLLCERATYVRDSLLVRARGPDVRGYDDEHHLELAARAIDYDRSSHEMVATGEPVLTARDERGKPTLLKAVTLRLNTESRVAQALDSVRVVRDSLRASADSALFDDKAERGWLLGSPRAYDDHTAVSGDTLELWTPGRRLRRVTVRGNAQMNYYGAPPPATGESSRLTGKSIEAWFTDDELDSLLAVGEARNEYAAVQKSGQTAERNFADGDSITVFFKQRKIDRARVEGRAAGEYHLAVAVGDTTAAKKEIVSYDATRIYFVVPKSQIVLDHNAHLIYRDLELRSRRVEFDVERQSLVASGEPDLTDRGERVTGHLMTYDMSTRVGTIYQAETAYERGLYHGQRIRKASDKELDVMGGNYSTCDLEEPHYHFASHWMKIYLKDKLVAKPVVFYVKNVPLLALPFWIFPIKPGRHSGFMFPQVEFGFNEQAGQFIRNAGYYWAPNDYMDLTLSGDYYQAQPSWKLHTEGYYKLLYVLGGNVIANFAHDDRTQSDDWDLTGNHSQEITPRTQLSARASFVSSKAYSTSNLYGRTLYERLNRFLNSSLSLTHNADWVSITAALDRRQDLDADDDISTPYAGGPVTVPRVSSLPNLTETLPNIAVSFPTRTLGSMGPLRGTWLEKPLSTVYMSLTSHFGSIHEQRGVLLGYAPDNSAIVKQVDLTRRALQNSFGLSDSEQVTFDFDEQGHHIGIGTGQTLTGTSAAVWRTGVSSNATFYGTFRPRLGSLVGLRHIITPSASFAFSPATTAGDRFHDFGGFGVSGGKQAFMSFGLDQRLQAKVRHGDRFSVLDNLLLLVVRGSYNFLWKEQRQPHPLSSLGWSLQLQPPGVLNGSAGWTMDVYKSRPIRNFNYNLGLNLTSARLRGVPPPLPVDQGTPAAPGFRDNWTAGLAFSYSGGLVSETKWSSSQTGNAVLTYQLSPAWGLDYSTSVDFSHRQVLTQRFGISRDLHCWMATFSRIFTVGGEAEYYFRIGVKEQRELYAERGTRAGSFGGIQ
;
A
#
# COMPACT_ATOMS: atom_id res chain seq x y z
N MET A 1 22.89 17.61 -38.63
CA MET A 1 22.30 17.98 -39.95
C MET A 1 20.83 18.32 -39.76
N SER A 2 20.25 19.16 -40.62
CA SER A 2 18.88 19.68 -40.46
C SER A 2 18.10 19.67 -41.79
N ARG A 3 16.84 19.23 -41.73
CA ARG A 3 15.69 19.39 -42.66
C ARG A 3 14.60 18.40 -42.22
N GLY A 4 13.29 18.68 -42.22
CA GLY A 4 12.58 19.93 -42.49
C GLY A 4 11.47 19.78 -43.54
N ALA A 5 10.25 19.40 -43.12
CA ALA A 5 9.05 19.32 -43.95
C ALA A 5 7.78 19.65 -43.13
N ARG A 6 6.63 19.92 -43.79
CA ARG A 6 5.48 20.64 -43.16
C ARG A 6 4.09 20.10 -43.57
N ALA A 7 3.24 19.93 -42.54
CA ALA A 7 1.84 20.36 -42.44
C ALA A 7 0.65 19.60 -43.10
N ARG A 8 -0.51 19.84 -42.45
CA ARG A 8 -1.94 19.60 -42.82
C ARG A 8 -2.58 18.23 -42.51
N GLY A 9 -3.67 18.28 -41.73
CA GLY A 9 -4.75 17.28 -41.68
C GLY A 9 -5.89 17.66 -42.65
N PRO A 10 -7.20 17.42 -42.35
CA PRO A 10 -7.82 17.19 -41.04
C PRO A 10 -8.70 15.92 -40.95
N GLY A 11 -9.32 15.68 -39.79
CA GLY A 11 -10.40 14.70 -39.62
C GLY A 11 -10.94 14.68 -38.19
N GLY A 12 -12.21 15.04 -37.99
CA GLY A 12 -12.84 15.07 -36.66
C GLY A 12 -14.19 14.37 -36.65
N ALA A 13 -14.51 13.72 -35.54
CA ALA A 13 -15.81 13.09 -35.27
C ALA A 13 -16.33 13.51 -33.88
N ARG A 14 -17.65 13.52 -33.70
CA ARG A 14 -18.33 14.09 -32.52
C ARG A 14 -18.66 13.03 -31.47
N ALA A 15 -18.68 13.43 -30.20
CA ALA A 15 -19.52 12.84 -29.15
C ALA A 15 -20.45 13.93 -28.58
N PRO A 16 -21.75 13.66 -28.33
CA PRO A 16 -22.71 14.71 -27.94
C PRO A 16 -23.15 14.66 -26.46
N ASP A 17 -23.44 15.83 -25.89
CA ASP A 17 -24.31 15.98 -24.72
C ASP A 17 -25.79 15.99 -25.10
N ARG A 18 -26.66 15.35 -24.28
CA ARG A 18 -27.87 15.96 -23.65
C ARG A 18 -28.85 14.97 -22.99
N VAL A 19 -29.04 15.15 -21.68
CA VAL A 19 -30.31 15.24 -20.90
C VAL A 19 -31.64 14.81 -21.58
N ALA A 20 -32.43 13.89 -20.96
CA ALA A 20 -33.89 14.05 -20.68
C ALA A 20 -34.62 12.87 -19.93
N VAL A 21 -34.95 13.08 -18.64
CA VAL A 21 -36.28 12.95 -17.94
C VAL A 21 -37.35 11.86 -18.31
N ARG A 22 -37.84 11.11 -17.28
CA ARG A 22 -39.11 10.30 -17.10
C ARG A 22 -39.36 9.09 -18.05
N GLY A 23 -39.94 7.95 -17.65
CA GLY A 23 -40.34 7.39 -16.34
C GLY A 23 -41.69 6.61 -16.33
N GLY A 24 -41.83 5.49 -15.58
CA GLY A 24 -43.13 5.00 -15.05
C GLY A 24 -43.50 3.48 -15.11
N ARG A 25 -43.94 2.92 -13.95
CA ARG A 25 -44.67 1.63 -13.71
C ARG A 25 -43.89 0.32 -14.05
N GLY A 26 -44.06 -0.85 -13.42
CA GLY A 26 -44.89 -1.43 -12.32
C GLY A 26 -44.97 -2.97 -12.54
N ASP A 27 -45.43 -3.91 -11.70
CA ASP A 27 -45.85 -4.09 -10.28
C ASP A 27 -46.01 -5.64 -10.06
N GLY A 28 -46.18 -6.34 -8.92
CA GLY A 28 -46.33 -6.08 -7.47
C GLY A 28 -46.79 -7.37 -6.72
N SER A 29 -47.10 -7.30 -5.41
CA SER A 29 -47.72 -8.38 -4.54
C SER A 29 -46.83 -9.63 -4.18
N LEU A 30 -47.05 -10.47 -3.14
CA LEU A 30 -48.18 -10.78 -2.23
C LEU A 30 -47.82 -11.10 -0.73
N ARG A 31 -48.56 -10.47 0.19
CA ARG A 31 -49.27 -10.99 1.41
C ARG A 31 -48.61 -11.83 2.55
N ARG A 32 -48.86 -11.34 3.79
CA ARG A 32 -49.32 -11.96 5.08
C ARG A 32 -48.48 -11.40 6.24
N ARG A 33 -48.95 -11.11 7.47
CA ARG A 33 -50.26 -10.95 8.18
C ARG A 33 -49.93 -10.00 9.35
N ALA A 34 -50.78 -9.16 9.94
CA ALA A 34 -52.18 -8.75 9.72
C ALA A 34 -52.28 -7.23 10.07
N GLY A 35 -53.45 -6.59 10.03
CA GLY A 35 -53.53 -5.19 10.48
C GLY A 35 -54.89 -4.50 10.41
N ARG A 36 -54.91 -3.25 10.90
CA ARG A 36 -55.92 -2.21 10.65
C ARG A 36 -55.32 -0.81 10.87
N VAL A 37 -55.42 0.05 9.84
CA VAL A 37 -55.84 1.48 9.85
C VAL A 37 -55.18 2.42 10.91
N ALA A 38 -54.32 3.42 10.63
CA ALA A 38 -54.32 4.56 9.66
C ALA A 38 -55.18 5.79 10.14
N VAL A 39 -54.87 7.08 9.87
CA VAL A 39 -53.70 7.78 9.27
C VAL A 39 -53.72 9.30 9.61
N SER A 40 -52.55 9.97 9.62
CA SER A 40 -52.30 11.45 9.57
C SER A 40 -52.81 12.37 10.71
N GLY A 41 -52.13 13.53 10.87
CA GLY A 41 -52.59 14.66 11.69
C GLY A 41 -51.45 15.47 12.33
N LEU A 42 -51.42 16.78 12.12
CA LEU A 42 -50.56 17.74 12.84
C LEU A 42 -51.20 18.13 14.20
N ARG A 43 -50.41 18.83 15.05
CA ARG A 43 -50.71 19.38 16.39
C ARG A 43 -50.54 18.42 17.59
N PRO A 44 -50.38 18.96 18.83
CA PRO A 44 -49.63 18.27 19.90
C PRO A 44 -50.49 17.91 21.14
N SER A 45 -49.77 17.42 22.17
CA SER A 45 -50.00 17.60 23.61
C SER A 45 -50.70 16.51 24.44
N HIS A 46 -50.20 16.39 25.67
CA HIS A 46 -50.80 15.94 26.94
C HIS A 46 -51.51 14.57 27.08
N ILE A 47 -51.56 14.14 28.35
CA ILE A 47 -52.15 12.88 28.82
C ILE A 47 -53.57 13.15 29.38
N ARG A 48 -54.52 12.31 28.96
CA ARG A 48 -55.88 12.07 29.54
C ARG A 48 -56.98 13.14 29.42
N ARG A 49 -57.71 13.04 28.31
CA ARG A 49 -59.17 12.76 28.19
C ARG A 49 -60.15 13.28 29.29
N ALA A 50 -61.14 14.05 28.84
CA ALA A 50 -62.58 13.81 29.06
C ALA A 50 -63.40 14.45 27.89
N PRO A 51 -64.65 14.01 27.59
CA PRO A 51 -65.42 14.44 26.40
C PRO A 51 -66.39 15.61 26.65
N ALA A 52 -67.25 15.91 25.66
CA ALA A 52 -68.02 17.16 25.56
C ALA A 52 -69.54 16.98 25.29
N VAL A 53 -70.23 18.12 25.16
CA VAL A 53 -71.60 18.37 24.63
C VAL A 53 -72.77 18.39 25.65
N ALA A 54 -73.63 19.40 25.47
CA ALA A 54 -74.97 19.63 26.05
C ALA A 54 -75.11 19.87 27.58
N ASN A 55 -75.17 21.15 27.98
CA ASN A 55 -76.48 21.79 28.17
C ASN A 55 -76.40 23.32 28.28
N ALA A 56 -77.57 23.99 28.20
CA ALA A 56 -77.73 25.43 28.38
C ALA A 56 -78.36 25.77 29.75
N TRP A 57 -78.88 27.00 29.87
CA TRP A 57 -79.48 27.63 31.06
C TRP A 57 -78.47 28.15 32.12
N VAL A 58 -78.62 29.29 32.81
CA VAL A 58 -79.13 30.67 32.56
C VAL A 58 -79.54 31.27 33.93
N ARG A 59 -78.93 32.41 34.28
CA ARG A 59 -79.37 33.47 35.24
C ARG A 59 -79.29 33.28 36.78
N LEU A 60 -78.60 34.28 37.36
CA LEU A 60 -79.02 35.22 38.43
C LEU A 60 -78.81 34.93 39.94
N VAL A 61 -78.39 36.02 40.62
CA VAL A 61 -78.70 36.47 41.99
C VAL A 61 -78.00 35.79 43.19
N ALA A 62 -76.91 36.45 43.63
CA ALA A 62 -76.67 36.99 45.00
C ALA A 62 -76.59 36.01 46.21
N LEU A 63 -76.20 36.42 47.44
CA LEU A 63 -75.66 37.69 47.97
C LEU A 63 -74.74 37.38 49.19
N ALA A 64 -73.71 38.20 49.41
CA ALA A 64 -72.97 38.32 50.70
C ALA A 64 -72.18 37.06 51.18
N ALA A 65 -71.36 37.08 52.24
CA ALA A 65 -71.08 38.15 53.20
C ALA A 65 -69.65 38.15 53.78
N THR A 66 -69.02 39.34 53.80
CA THR A 66 -68.24 39.94 54.92
C THR A 66 -66.95 39.29 55.48
N LEU A 67 -66.19 40.12 56.23
CA LEU A 67 -64.93 39.85 56.95
C LEU A 67 -63.71 39.69 56.02
N GLY A 68 -62.73 40.62 55.95
CA GLY A 68 -62.51 41.88 56.70
C GLY A 68 -61.33 41.78 57.68
N LEU A 69 -60.62 42.91 57.89
CA LEU A 69 -59.31 43.13 58.57
C LEU A 69 -58.15 43.35 57.56
N VAL A 70 -57.31 44.40 57.63
CA VAL A 70 -57.49 45.80 58.09
C VAL A 70 -56.70 46.70 57.13
N PRO A 71 -57.27 47.74 56.51
CA PRO A 71 -56.46 48.83 55.95
C PRO A 71 -55.95 49.70 57.11
N VAL A 72 -54.69 49.54 57.51
CA VAL A 72 -54.12 50.34 58.61
C VAL A 72 -53.90 51.76 58.12
N SER A 73 -54.84 52.63 58.49
CA SER A 73 -54.83 54.06 58.17
C SER A 73 -53.68 54.78 58.87
N ALA A 74 -52.73 55.29 58.08
CA ALA A 74 -51.80 56.35 58.46
C ALA A 74 -52.19 57.63 57.69
N PRO A 75 -52.05 58.82 58.31
CA PRO A 75 -53.26 59.62 58.53
C PRO A 75 -53.71 60.47 57.34
N ALA A 76 -54.99 60.86 57.37
CA ALA A 76 -55.38 62.11 56.72
C ALA A 76 -54.51 63.25 57.29
N ALA A 77 -53.98 64.10 56.42
CA ALA A 77 -53.30 65.31 56.86
C ALA A 77 -54.30 66.14 57.68
N GLN A 78 -54.10 66.19 59.00
CA GLN A 78 -54.77 67.17 59.83
C GLN A 78 -54.40 68.55 59.29
N GLU A 79 -55.37 69.47 59.21
CA GLU A 79 -55.04 70.90 59.16
C GLU A 79 -53.98 71.15 60.24
N PRO A 80 -52.89 71.88 59.94
CA PRO A 80 -51.76 71.97 60.85
C PRO A 80 -52.26 72.54 62.17
N ARG A 81 -52.35 71.67 63.20
CA ARG A 81 -52.67 72.03 64.57
C ARG A 81 -51.81 73.24 64.89
N ALA A 82 -52.46 74.39 65.12
CA ALA A 82 -51.77 75.66 65.34
C ALA A 82 -50.68 75.40 66.37
N GLU A 83 -49.43 75.45 65.92
CA GLU A 83 -48.34 74.92 66.73
C GLU A 83 -48.25 75.71 68.03
N PRO A 84 -47.87 75.07 69.16
CA PRO A 84 -47.67 75.81 70.40
C PRO A 84 -46.77 77.02 70.09
N PRO A 85 -47.19 78.24 70.50
CA PRO A 85 -46.51 79.47 70.12
C PRO A 85 -45.05 79.39 70.56
N LEU A 86 -44.17 80.03 69.78
CA LEU A 86 -42.73 79.97 69.93
C LEU A 86 -42.32 80.28 71.39
N ASP A 87 -41.95 79.24 72.14
CA ASP A 87 -41.71 79.34 73.58
C ASP A 87 -40.27 79.80 73.83
N ILE A 88 -40.11 81.10 74.04
CA ILE A 88 -38.82 81.79 74.17
C ILE A 88 -38.53 82.07 75.64
N SER A 89 -37.38 81.57 76.11
CA SER A 89 -36.83 81.84 77.44
C SER A 89 -35.37 82.32 77.32
N ALA A 90 -34.97 83.31 78.10
CA ALA A 90 -33.60 83.83 78.19
C ALA A 90 -33.40 84.50 79.56
N ASP A 91 -32.15 84.67 80.00
CA ASP A 91 -31.82 85.31 81.28
C ASP A 91 -32.27 86.77 81.33
N ASN A 92 -32.23 87.46 80.19
CA ASN A 92 -32.69 88.84 80.06
C ASN A 92 -33.48 89.03 78.74
N VAL A 93 -34.70 89.54 78.86
CA VAL A 93 -35.63 89.79 77.75
C VAL A 93 -36.00 91.27 77.76
N THR A 94 -35.63 92.00 76.70
CA THR A 94 -35.88 93.45 76.58
C THR A 94 -36.58 93.77 75.27
N GLY A 95 -37.76 94.38 75.35
CA GLY A 95 -38.54 94.79 74.18
C GLY A 95 -38.37 96.26 73.85
N SER A 96 -38.23 96.58 72.56
CA SER A 96 -38.39 97.95 72.04
C SER A 96 -39.37 97.97 70.87
N HIS A 97 -40.14 99.05 70.77
CA HIS A 97 -41.15 99.23 69.74
C HIS A 97 -40.66 100.30 68.74
N GLY A 98 -40.45 99.90 67.49
CA GLY A 98 -39.94 100.76 66.42
C GLY A 98 -40.88 100.81 65.21
N PRO A 99 -40.58 101.64 64.19
CA PRO A 99 -41.41 101.76 62.99
C PRO A 99 -41.55 100.45 62.20
N ASP A 100 -40.59 99.53 62.32
CA ASP A 100 -40.58 98.21 61.68
C ASP A 100 -41.24 97.10 62.54
N GLY A 101 -41.79 97.45 63.70
CA GLY A 101 -42.55 96.56 64.61
C GLY A 101 -41.91 96.32 65.99
N ASP A 102 -42.50 95.36 66.72
CA ASP A 102 -41.99 94.87 68.00
C ASP A 102 -40.67 94.11 67.81
N VAL A 103 -39.59 94.63 68.41
CA VAL A 103 -38.27 93.98 68.47
C VAL A 103 -38.03 93.49 69.89
N VAL A 104 -37.93 92.17 70.07
CA VAL A 104 -37.57 91.56 71.36
C VAL A 104 -36.10 91.15 71.31
N LEU A 105 -35.25 91.82 72.09
CA LEU A 105 -33.85 91.44 72.30
C LEU A 105 -33.76 90.43 73.46
N LEU A 106 -33.00 89.37 73.23
CA LEU A 106 -32.89 88.18 74.06
C LEU A 106 -31.41 87.98 74.37
N LYS A 107 -31.01 87.95 75.65
CA LYS A 107 -29.60 87.83 76.05
C LYS A 107 -29.41 86.86 77.22
N GLY A 108 -28.41 86.00 77.11
CA GLY A 108 -28.03 85.00 78.12
C GLY A 108 -28.91 83.76 78.07
N ASN A 109 -28.28 82.59 77.93
CA ASN A 109 -28.90 81.25 77.95
C ASN A 109 -30.23 81.14 77.18
N LEU A 110 -30.31 81.79 76.01
CA LEU A 110 -31.51 81.80 75.19
C LEU A 110 -31.86 80.37 74.80
N ARG A 111 -33.09 79.94 75.10
CA ARG A 111 -33.68 78.65 74.75
C ARG A 111 -35.08 78.86 74.17
N VAL A 112 -35.28 78.35 72.96
CA VAL A 112 -36.51 78.49 72.17
C VAL A 112 -37.05 77.10 71.85
N THR A 113 -38.29 76.80 72.25
CA THR A 113 -38.91 75.49 72.04
C THR A 113 -40.09 75.59 71.07
N ARG A 114 -40.14 74.72 70.06
CA ARG A 114 -41.29 74.64 69.14
C ARG A 114 -41.60 73.18 68.77
N GLY A 115 -42.61 72.62 69.42
CA GLY A 115 -42.99 71.21 69.24
C GLY A 115 -41.92 70.26 69.78
N ARG A 116 -41.37 69.38 68.92
CA ARG A 116 -40.30 68.43 69.26
C ARG A 116 -38.88 69.00 69.15
N SER A 117 -38.75 70.27 68.76
CA SER A 117 -37.46 70.89 68.42
C SER A 117 -37.10 71.98 69.42
N VAL A 118 -35.85 71.99 69.88
CA VAL A 118 -35.30 72.94 70.86
C VAL A 118 -34.11 73.66 70.23
N LEU A 119 -34.15 74.99 70.16
CA LEU A 119 -33.00 75.83 69.82
C LEU A 119 -32.45 76.46 71.11
N THR A 120 -31.14 76.70 71.14
CA THR A 120 -30.44 77.49 72.16
C THR A 120 -29.40 78.40 71.52
N ALA A 121 -29.06 79.53 72.13
CA ALA A 121 -28.02 80.46 71.70
C ALA A 121 -27.52 81.32 72.88
N ALA A 122 -26.44 82.09 72.67
CA ALA A 122 -25.96 83.08 73.64
C ALA A 122 -26.85 84.34 73.64
N ASP A 123 -27.12 84.90 72.46
CA ASP A 123 -27.95 86.07 72.23
C ASP A 123 -28.96 85.83 71.09
N GLY A 124 -29.96 86.70 70.96
CA GLY A 124 -30.88 86.72 69.83
C GLY A 124 -31.76 87.96 69.75
N ARG A 125 -32.49 88.08 68.64
CA ARG A 125 -33.54 89.10 68.45
C ARG A 125 -34.73 88.49 67.71
N TYR A 126 -35.94 88.80 68.15
CA TYR A 126 -37.18 88.33 67.54
C TYR A 126 -38.00 89.52 67.02
N LEU A 127 -38.22 89.55 65.70
CA LEU A 127 -39.02 90.54 65.00
C LEU A 127 -40.45 90.02 64.88
N ARG A 128 -41.27 90.31 65.89
CA ARG A 128 -42.60 89.70 66.06
C ARG A 128 -43.56 90.06 64.91
N ALA A 129 -43.42 91.24 64.34
CA ALA A 129 -44.23 91.69 63.19
C ALA A 129 -43.89 90.96 61.87
N GLN A 130 -42.72 90.32 61.79
CA GLN A 130 -42.25 89.62 60.59
C GLN A 130 -42.22 88.08 60.77
N GLY A 131 -42.39 87.58 62.00
CA GLY A 131 -42.23 86.16 62.32
C GLY A 131 -40.79 85.67 62.18
N MET A 132 -39.80 86.54 62.40
CA MET A 132 -38.38 86.26 62.18
C MET A 132 -37.59 86.28 63.48
N LEU A 133 -37.03 85.13 63.87
CA LEU A 133 -36.09 84.99 64.99
C LEU A 133 -34.67 84.93 64.45
N TYR A 134 -33.79 85.81 64.88
CA TYR A 134 -32.34 85.75 64.65
C TYR A 134 -31.63 85.33 65.94
N LEU A 135 -30.64 84.44 65.82
CA LEU A 135 -29.86 83.86 66.92
C LEU A 135 -28.38 84.07 66.65
N ASP A 136 -27.61 84.38 67.69
CA ASP A 136 -26.22 84.81 67.58
C ASP A 136 -25.37 84.24 68.74
N GLY A 137 -24.23 83.63 68.41
CA GLY A 137 -23.32 82.98 69.35
C GLY A 137 -23.79 81.58 69.80
N ASP A 138 -22.94 80.57 69.60
CA ASP A 138 -23.11 79.18 70.04
C ASP A 138 -24.52 78.61 69.77
N VAL A 139 -25.09 78.91 68.61
CA VAL A 139 -26.45 78.49 68.25
C VAL A 139 -26.49 76.98 68.09
N LYS A 140 -27.41 76.31 68.79
CA LYS A 140 -27.61 74.86 68.77
C LYS A 140 -29.08 74.51 68.68
N MET A 141 -29.46 73.71 67.70
CA MET A 141 -30.81 73.18 67.50
C MET A 141 -30.81 71.65 67.65
N VAL A 142 -31.82 71.09 68.31
CA VAL A 142 -32.03 69.64 68.45
C VAL A 142 -33.46 69.31 68.02
N ASP A 143 -33.63 68.42 67.05
CA ASP A 143 -34.92 67.99 66.49
C ASP A 143 -34.97 66.46 66.33
N SER A 144 -35.52 65.78 67.34
CA SER A 144 -35.45 64.32 67.51
C SER A 144 -34.00 63.82 67.67
N THR A 145 -33.46 63.05 66.73
CA THR A 145 -32.06 62.55 66.75
C THR A 145 -31.06 63.49 66.11
N LEU A 146 -31.54 64.51 65.37
CA LEU A 146 -30.70 65.48 64.67
C LEU A 146 -30.34 66.65 65.60
N THR A 147 -29.06 66.99 65.66
CA THR A 147 -28.49 68.15 66.37
C THR A 147 -27.72 69.02 65.39
N LEU A 148 -28.13 70.27 65.19
CA LEU A 148 -27.44 71.27 64.39
C LEU A 148 -26.72 72.26 65.33
N THR A 149 -25.51 72.71 65.00
CA THR A 149 -24.85 73.88 65.62
C THR A 149 -24.33 74.85 64.57
N CYS A 150 -24.27 76.15 64.85
CA CYS A 150 -23.73 77.20 63.97
C CYS A 150 -23.44 78.50 64.75
N ASP A 151 -22.67 79.41 64.16
CA ASP A 151 -22.35 80.71 64.80
C ASP A 151 -23.57 81.64 64.84
N HIS A 152 -24.35 81.67 63.75
CA HIS A 152 -25.54 82.50 63.59
C HIS A 152 -26.68 81.73 62.90
N ALA A 153 -27.94 82.06 63.23
CA ALA A 153 -29.10 81.51 62.54
C ALA A 153 -30.24 82.53 62.39
N SER A 154 -31.10 82.33 61.39
CA SER A 154 -32.37 83.03 61.24
C SER A 154 -33.51 82.07 60.90
N TYR A 155 -34.52 82.02 61.75
CA TYR A 155 -35.69 81.17 61.66
C TYR A 155 -36.91 81.99 61.20
N SER A 156 -37.51 81.59 60.08
CA SER A 156 -38.83 82.07 59.65
C SER A 156 -39.93 81.18 60.23
N GLU A 157 -40.81 81.77 61.04
CA GLU A 157 -42.01 81.11 61.53
C GLU A 157 -43.02 80.79 60.44
N ASN A 158 -43.07 81.62 59.39
CA ASN A 158 -44.04 81.50 58.30
C ASN A 158 -43.70 80.30 57.40
N ASP A 159 -42.43 80.21 57.00
CA ASP A 159 -41.94 79.15 56.11
C ASP A 159 -41.56 77.87 56.89
N ASP A 160 -41.31 77.99 58.19
CA ASP A 160 -40.73 76.97 59.07
C ASP A 160 -39.34 76.47 58.61
N VAL A 161 -38.52 77.44 58.19
CA VAL A 161 -37.15 77.24 57.71
C VAL A 161 -36.19 77.96 58.63
N LEU A 162 -35.22 77.20 59.17
CA LEU A 162 -34.06 77.72 59.88
C LEU A 162 -32.91 77.89 58.89
N GLN A 163 -32.59 79.11 58.49
CA GLN A 163 -31.35 79.42 57.77
C GLN A 163 -30.20 79.52 58.78
N VAL A 164 -29.02 79.00 58.43
CA VAL A 164 -27.87 78.87 59.34
C VAL A 164 -26.57 79.25 58.63
N GLY A 165 -25.65 79.89 59.34
CA GLY A 165 -24.40 80.39 58.78
C GLY A 165 -23.30 80.56 59.84
N GLY A 166 -22.06 80.33 59.41
CA GLY A 166 -20.91 80.22 60.30
C GLY A 166 -20.85 78.85 60.97
N HIS A 167 -19.73 78.14 60.76
CA HIS A 167 -19.41 76.80 61.29
C HIS A 167 -20.62 75.86 61.47
N VAL A 168 -21.45 75.72 60.43
CA VAL A 168 -22.64 74.88 60.48
C VAL A 168 -22.21 73.42 60.61
N VAL A 169 -22.75 72.71 61.60
CA VAL A 169 -22.54 71.28 61.82
C VAL A 169 -23.89 70.62 62.09
N VAL A 170 -24.26 69.59 61.33
CA VAL A 170 -25.46 68.77 61.54
C VAL A 170 -25.02 67.36 61.92
N VAL A 171 -25.40 66.88 63.09
CA VAL A 171 -25.12 65.53 63.59
C VAL A 171 -26.45 64.77 63.71
N ASP A 172 -26.57 63.59 63.12
CA ASP A 172 -27.73 62.72 63.28
C ASP A 172 -27.30 61.25 63.42
N ARG A 173 -27.36 60.78 64.68
CA ARG A 173 -26.69 59.56 65.15
C ARG A 173 -25.19 59.67 64.87
N ASP A 174 -24.63 58.73 64.12
CA ASP A 174 -23.18 58.64 63.84
C ASP A 174 -22.73 59.45 62.61
N ALA A 175 -23.66 60.10 61.89
CA ALA A 175 -23.34 61.01 60.79
C ALA A 175 -23.16 62.44 61.28
N MET A 176 -22.15 63.13 60.75
CA MET A 176 -21.84 64.53 60.93
C MET A 176 -21.65 65.19 59.56
N LEU A 177 -22.37 66.27 59.26
CA LEU A 177 -22.20 67.10 58.08
C LEU A 177 -21.76 68.50 58.50
N ARG A 178 -20.74 69.08 57.88
CA ARG A 178 -20.20 70.42 58.17
C ARG A 178 -20.31 71.31 56.94
N ALA A 179 -20.65 72.58 57.08
CA ALA A 179 -20.71 73.55 55.98
C ALA A 179 -20.54 75.00 56.47
N PRO A 180 -20.17 75.96 55.59
CA PRO A 180 -20.21 77.38 55.93
C PRO A 180 -21.63 77.93 56.13
N ALA A 181 -22.62 77.37 55.42
CA ALA A 181 -24.02 77.78 55.48
C ALA A 181 -24.99 76.64 55.13
N GLY A 182 -26.27 76.85 55.43
CA GLY A 182 -27.33 75.91 55.09
C GLY A 182 -28.73 76.39 55.45
N THR A 183 -29.72 75.54 55.19
CA THR A 183 -31.09 75.67 55.68
C THR A 183 -31.61 74.36 56.26
N TYR A 184 -32.54 74.42 57.22
CA TYR A 184 -33.24 73.26 57.75
C TYR A 184 -34.75 73.49 57.75
N GLN A 185 -35.48 72.63 57.04
CA GLN A 185 -36.94 72.62 56.95
C GLN A 185 -37.51 71.65 57.99
N ARG A 186 -38.00 72.18 59.11
CA ARG A 186 -38.37 71.36 60.30
C ARG A 186 -39.55 70.42 60.04
N LYS A 187 -40.54 70.83 59.23
CA LYS A 187 -41.68 69.96 58.80
C LYS A 187 -41.21 68.73 58.02
N ASN A 188 -40.22 68.92 57.15
CA ASN A 188 -39.75 67.89 56.20
C ASN A 188 -38.55 67.09 56.74
N GLY A 189 -38.01 67.45 57.90
CA GLY A 189 -36.78 66.86 58.44
C GLY A 189 -35.57 67.01 57.52
N MET A 190 -35.55 68.07 56.69
CA MET A 190 -34.61 68.20 55.58
C MET A 190 -33.60 69.33 55.83
N ALA A 191 -32.31 68.97 55.92
CA ALA A 191 -31.21 69.93 55.88
C ALA A 191 -30.71 70.08 54.44
N GLU A 192 -30.51 71.29 53.96
CA GLU A 192 -29.83 71.59 52.71
C GLU A 192 -28.63 72.51 53.00
N LEU A 193 -27.42 71.92 52.94
CA LEU A 193 -26.15 72.56 53.29
C LEU A 193 -25.38 72.92 52.03
N TYR A 194 -24.67 74.05 52.01
CA TYR A 194 -24.01 74.56 50.82
C TYR A 194 -22.76 75.40 51.12
N GLY A 195 -21.93 75.59 50.10
CA GLY A 195 -20.68 76.37 50.16
C GLY A 195 -19.43 75.52 50.42
N GLY A 196 -19.49 74.21 50.18
CA GLY A 196 -18.45 73.25 50.55
C GLY A 196 -18.85 72.49 51.81
N VAL A 197 -19.54 71.36 51.61
CA VAL A 197 -20.02 70.47 52.68
C VAL A 197 -19.04 69.32 52.87
N GLU A 198 -18.57 69.12 54.11
CA GLU A 198 -17.83 67.94 54.54
C GLU A 198 -18.74 67.03 55.38
N GLY A 199 -19.11 65.87 54.85
CA GLY A 199 -19.78 64.81 55.58
C GLY A 199 -18.80 63.77 56.15
N LYS A 200 -19.20 63.13 57.24
CA LYS A 200 -18.57 61.95 57.84
C LYS A 200 -19.65 61.04 58.44
N ASP A 201 -19.57 59.74 58.19
CA ASP A 201 -20.46 58.72 58.75
C ASP A 201 -19.62 57.49 59.09
N GLY A 202 -19.28 57.30 60.37
CA GLY A 202 -18.28 56.30 60.80
C GLY A 202 -16.91 56.51 60.14
N HIS A 203 -16.50 55.54 59.30
CA HIS A 203 -15.25 55.55 58.51
C HIS A 203 -15.39 56.18 57.11
N GLN A 204 -16.61 56.54 56.71
CA GLN A 204 -16.87 57.18 55.42
C GLN A 204 -16.80 58.70 55.57
N ARG A 205 -16.28 59.40 54.54
CA ARG A 205 -16.32 60.86 54.40
C ARG A 205 -16.90 61.27 53.05
N LEU A 206 -17.40 62.49 52.97
CA LEU A 206 -18.05 63.07 51.80
C LEU A 206 -17.57 64.52 51.63
N LEU A 207 -17.19 64.93 50.43
CA LEU A 207 -16.92 66.31 50.06
C LEU A 207 -17.80 66.67 48.86
N CYS A 208 -18.54 67.79 48.94
CA CYS A 208 -19.36 68.29 47.82
C CYS A 208 -19.66 69.79 47.96
N GLU A 209 -20.10 70.43 46.88
CA GLU A 209 -20.53 71.83 46.93
C GLU A 209 -21.84 72.02 47.73
N ARG A 210 -22.80 71.11 47.56
CA ARG A 210 -24.12 71.12 48.20
C ARG A 210 -24.57 69.71 48.58
N ALA A 211 -25.09 69.55 49.79
CA ALA A 211 -25.68 68.30 50.29
C ALA A 211 -27.10 68.52 50.81
N THR A 212 -28.03 67.65 50.44
CA THR A 212 -29.36 67.56 51.06
C THR A 212 -29.43 66.31 51.93
N TYR A 213 -29.73 66.43 53.21
CA TYR A 213 -29.99 65.31 54.11
C TYR A 213 -31.46 65.29 54.52
N VAL A 214 -32.13 64.15 54.34
CA VAL A 214 -33.51 63.92 54.77
C VAL A 214 -33.50 62.94 55.93
N ARG A 215 -33.70 63.44 57.16
CA ARG A 215 -33.66 62.65 58.40
C ARG A 215 -34.60 61.45 58.36
N ASP A 216 -35.85 61.67 57.96
CA ASP A 216 -36.92 60.67 58.11
C ASP A 216 -36.82 59.51 57.11
N SER A 217 -36.02 59.66 56.04
CA SER A 217 -35.65 58.59 55.11
C SER A 217 -34.15 58.27 55.12
N LEU A 218 -33.38 58.84 56.05
CA LEU A 218 -31.92 58.74 56.18
C LEU A 218 -31.12 58.93 54.86
N LEU A 219 -31.64 59.74 53.93
CA LEU A 219 -31.10 59.88 52.57
C LEU A 219 -30.18 61.10 52.47
N VAL A 220 -28.93 60.89 52.07
CA VAL A 220 -27.96 61.94 51.72
C VAL A 220 -27.91 62.10 50.20
N ARG A 221 -28.15 63.31 49.69
CA ARG A 221 -27.99 63.67 48.27
C ARG A 221 -26.89 64.71 48.11
N ALA A 222 -25.72 64.30 47.62
CA ALA A 222 -24.58 65.16 47.36
C ALA A 222 -24.55 65.61 45.89
N ARG A 223 -24.32 66.90 45.62
CA ARG A 223 -24.31 67.50 44.28
C ARG A 223 -23.19 68.55 44.15
N GLY A 224 -22.61 68.64 42.96
CA GLY A 224 -21.57 69.63 42.63
C GLY A 224 -20.79 69.27 41.36
N PRO A 225 -19.81 70.09 40.95
CA PRO A 225 -18.90 69.76 39.85
C PRO A 225 -17.87 68.68 40.21
N ASP A 226 -17.51 68.58 41.50
CA ASP A 226 -16.65 67.55 42.09
C ASP A 226 -17.28 67.09 43.42
N VAL A 227 -17.92 65.92 43.41
CA VAL A 227 -18.48 65.25 44.58
C VAL A 227 -17.65 64.02 44.88
N ARG A 228 -17.08 63.91 46.07
CA ARG A 228 -16.19 62.81 46.46
C ARG A 228 -16.66 62.10 47.72
N GLY A 229 -16.95 60.81 47.61
CA GLY A 229 -17.01 59.90 48.74
C GLY A 229 -15.62 59.31 49.03
N TYR A 230 -15.30 59.11 50.30
CA TYR A 230 -14.12 58.38 50.77
C TYR A 230 -14.56 57.29 51.74
N ASP A 231 -13.93 56.13 51.67
CA ASP A 231 -13.94 55.11 52.74
C ASP A 231 -12.49 54.95 53.21
N ASP A 232 -12.19 55.47 54.40
CA ASP A 232 -10.82 55.47 54.92
C ASP A 232 -10.38 54.07 55.39
N GLU A 233 -11.32 53.24 55.86
CA GLU A 233 -11.08 51.86 56.32
C GLU A 233 -10.76 50.94 55.12
N HIS A 234 -11.55 51.04 54.05
CA HIS A 234 -11.41 50.23 52.84
C HIS A 234 -10.57 50.89 51.75
N HIS A 235 -9.99 52.07 52.00
CA HIS A 235 -9.14 52.83 51.05
C HIS A 235 -9.80 53.04 49.67
N LEU A 236 -11.05 53.48 49.65
CA LEU A 236 -11.83 53.79 48.45
C LEU A 236 -12.04 55.31 48.30
N GLU A 237 -11.96 55.83 47.08
CA GLU A 237 -12.30 57.22 46.72
C GLU A 237 -13.25 57.19 45.50
N LEU A 238 -14.48 57.70 45.65
CA LEU A 238 -15.52 57.72 44.62
C LEU A 238 -15.83 59.16 44.21
N ALA A 239 -15.38 59.58 43.02
CA ALA A 239 -15.65 60.90 42.47
C ALA A 239 -16.82 60.86 41.45
N ALA A 240 -17.74 61.82 41.50
CA ALA A 240 -18.87 61.96 40.56
C ALA A 240 -19.41 63.41 40.54
N ARG A 241 -20.46 63.69 39.75
CA ARG A 241 -21.21 64.97 39.83
C ARG A 241 -22.43 64.89 40.77
N ALA A 242 -22.95 63.68 40.97
CA ALA A 242 -24.06 63.42 41.89
C ALA A 242 -23.85 62.06 42.57
N ILE A 243 -24.00 62.03 43.90
CA ILE A 243 -24.06 60.81 44.70
C ILE A 243 -25.31 60.87 45.57
N ASP A 244 -26.14 59.84 45.52
CA ASP A 244 -27.23 59.60 46.46
C ASP A 244 -26.85 58.39 47.34
N TYR A 245 -26.91 58.54 48.66
CA TYR A 245 -26.60 57.49 49.64
C TYR A 245 -27.76 57.32 50.62
N ASP A 246 -28.38 56.16 50.56
CA ASP A 246 -29.42 55.73 51.50
C ASP A 246 -28.76 54.97 52.67
N ARG A 247 -28.70 55.61 53.84
CA ARG A 247 -28.11 55.01 55.04
C ARG A 247 -28.96 53.87 55.63
N SER A 248 -30.19 53.65 55.15
CA SER A 248 -31.09 52.59 55.64
C SER A 248 -30.94 51.26 54.89
N SER A 249 -30.54 51.30 53.62
CA SER A 249 -30.20 50.12 52.79
C SER A 249 -28.70 49.94 52.56
N HIS A 250 -27.90 50.93 53.00
CA HIS A 250 -26.47 51.06 52.68
C HIS A 250 -26.17 51.15 51.18
N GLU A 251 -27.17 51.44 50.32
CA GLU A 251 -26.96 51.65 48.89
C GLU A 251 -26.55 53.09 48.55
N MET A 252 -25.48 53.20 47.77
CA MET A 252 -24.98 54.43 47.18
C MET A 252 -25.09 54.37 45.65
N VAL A 253 -25.63 55.42 45.02
CA VAL A 253 -25.77 55.54 43.57
C VAL A 253 -25.08 56.82 43.10
N ALA A 254 -24.00 56.65 42.33
CA ALA A 254 -23.21 57.72 41.76
C ALA A 254 -23.47 57.85 40.25
N THR A 255 -23.68 59.08 39.79
CA THR A 255 -24.04 59.41 38.39
C THR A 255 -23.34 60.69 37.91
N GLY A 256 -23.25 60.83 36.59
CA GLY A 256 -22.51 61.92 35.95
C GLY A 256 -21.00 61.67 36.01
N GLU A 257 -20.52 60.79 35.12
CA GLU A 257 -19.11 60.38 34.98
C GLU A 257 -18.47 59.82 36.27
N PRO A 258 -19.13 58.91 37.01
CA PRO A 258 -18.59 58.39 38.27
C PRO A 258 -17.31 57.57 38.05
N VAL A 259 -16.33 57.78 38.95
CA VAL A 259 -15.03 57.11 39.00
C VAL A 259 -14.79 56.58 40.41
N LEU A 260 -14.83 55.26 40.59
CA LEU A 260 -14.39 54.60 41.81
C LEU A 260 -12.90 54.29 41.72
N THR A 261 -12.14 54.74 42.71
CA THR A 261 -10.69 54.52 42.86
C THR A 261 -10.47 53.63 44.07
N ALA A 262 -10.08 52.37 43.85
CA ALA A 262 -9.72 51.45 44.91
C ALA A 262 -8.20 51.33 45.00
N ARG A 263 -7.62 51.48 46.19
CA ARG A 263 -6.18 51.30 46.41
C ARG A 263 -5.87 49.91 46.97
N ASP A 264 -4.72 49.36 46.62
CA ASP A 264 -4.15 48.15 47.25
C ASP A 264 -3.25 48.51 48.45
N GLU A 265 -2.75 47.49 49.16
CA GLU A 265 -1.84 47.62 50.31
C GLU A 265 -0.52 48.37 49.99
N ARG A 266 -0.17 48.51 48.70
CA ARG A 266 1.01 49.23 48.20
C ARG A 266 0.63 50.63 47.68
N GLY A 267 -0.62 51.06 47.87
CA GLY A 267 -1.15 52.36 47.47
C GLY A 267 -1.50 52.50 45.98
N LYS A 268 -1.35 51.44 45.16
CA LYS A 268 -1.62 51.52 43.71
C LYS A 268 -3.12 51.70 43.46
N PRO A 269 -3.55 52.71 42.68
CA PRO A 269 -4.95 52.90 42.35
C PRO A 269 -5.42 51.99 41.21
N THR A 270 -6.58 51.37 41.38
CA THR A 270 -7.40 50.80 40.31
C THR A 270 -8.59 51.74 40.07
N LEU A 271 -8.76 52.20 38.83
CA LEU A 271 -9.82 53.14 38.43
C LEU A 271 -10.94 52.38 37.71
N LEU A 272 -12.15 52.42 38.26
CA LEU A 272 -13.38 51.88 37.67
C LEU A 272 -14.28 53.05 37.26
N LYS A 273 -14.59 53.17 35.96
CA LYS A 273 -15.44 54.22 35.38
C LYS A 273 -16.66 53.60 34.69
N ALA A 274 -17.82 54.25 34.78
CA ALA A 274 -19.05 53.85 34.09
C ALA A 274 -19.97 55.07 33.85
N VAL A 275 -21.16 54.88 33.28
CA VAL A 275 -22.20 55.93 33.27
C VAL A 275 -22.88 56.03 34.63
N THR A 276 -23.19 54.88 35.23
CA THR A 276 -23.74 54.77 36.59
C THR A 276 -22.93 53.77 37.41
N LEU A 277 -22.60 54.13 38.65
CA LEU A 277 -22.04 53.22 39.65
C LEU A 277 -23.02 53.07 40.81
N ARG A 278 -23.35 51.83 41.18
CA ARG A 278 -24.05 51.50 42.43
C ARG A 278 -23.06 50.79 43.35
N LEU A 279 -23.06 51.12 44.63
CA LEU A 279 -22.19 50.53 45.64
C LEU A 279 -23.03 50.29 46.90
N ASN A 280 -23.18 49.04 47.32
CA ASN A 280 -23.72 48.75 48.65
C ASN A 280 -22.56 48.66 49.64
N THR A 281 -22.49 49.59 50.59
CA THR A 281 -21.32 49.79 51.45
C THR A 281 -21.18 48.72 52.53
N GLU A 282 -22.30 48.13 53.00
CA GLU A 282 -22.26 47.03 53.97
C GLU A 282 -21.79 45.72 53.33
N SER A 283 -22.37 45.32 52.20
CA SER A 283 -21.99 44.09 51.48
C SER A 283 -20.65 44.22 50.75
N ARG A 284 -20.20 45.45 50.48
CA ARG A 284 -19.03 45.81 49.65
C ARG A 284 -19.13 45.29 48.21
N VAL A 285 -20.34 45.36 47.65
CA VAL A 285 -20.66 45.00 46.26
C VAL A 285 -20.83 46.27 45.43
N ALA A 286 -20.03 46.42 44.37
CA ALA A 286 -20.11 47.50 43.40
C ALA A 286 -20.64 46.98 42.04
N GLN A 287 -21.65 47.65 41.48
CA GLN A 287 -22.20 47.41 40.15
C GLN A 287 -21.93 48.61 39.26
N ALA A 288 -21.21 48.39 38.16
CA ALA A 288 -20.92 49.40 37.15
C ALA A 288 -21.80 49.15 35.92
N LEU A 289 -22.55 50.17 35.51
CA LEU A 289 -23.56 50.06 34.46
C LEU A 289 -23.29 51.06 33.32
N ASP A 290 -23.40 50.53 32.10
CA ASP A 290 -23.13 51.14 30.80
C ASP A 290 -21.69 51.64 30.60
N SER A 291 -21.04 51.16 29.53
CA SER A 291 -19.72 51.60 29.05
C SER A 291 -18.61 51.55 30.12
N VAL A 292 -18.57 50.45 30.87
CA VAL A 292 -17.62 50.24 31.95
C VAL A 292 -16.18 50.21 31.43
N ARG A 293 -15.29 50.94 32.09
CA ARG A 293 -13.84 50.91 31.83
C ARG A 293 -13.05 50.81 33.13
N VAL A 294 -12.15 49.83 33.18
CA VAL A 294 -11.22 49.59 34.30
C VAL A 294 -9.80 49.93 33.85
N VAL A 295 -9.01 50.59 34.68
CA VAL A 295 -7.60 50.91 34.42
C VAL A 295 -6.76 50.68 35.68
N ARG A 296 -5.64 49.94 35.56
CA ARG A 296 -4.62 49.78 36.60
C ARG A 296 -3.26 49.60 35.95
N ASP A 297 -2.30 50.47 36.27
CA ASP A 297 -0.99 50.55 35.60
C ASP A 297 -1.14 50.55 34.06
N SER A 298 -0.59 49.55 33.35
CA SER A 298 -0.75 49.37 31.90
C SER A 298 -2.05 48.64 31.50
N LEU A 299 -2.63 47.86 32.42
CA LEU A 299 -3.81 47.03 32.16
C LEU A 299 -5.08 47.90 32.05
N ARG A 300 -5.84 47.66 30.98
CA ARG A 300 -7.10 48.32 30.65
C ARG A 300 -8.15 47.25 30.36
N ALA A 301 -9.38 47.47 30.81
CA ALA A 301 -10.50 46.61 30.43
C ALA A 301 -11.75 47.44 30.12
N SER A 302 -12.62 46.90 29.27
CA SER A 302 -13.89 47.49 28.86
C SER A 302 -14.98 46.42 28.77
N ALA A 303 -16.20 46.74 29.20
CA ALA A 303 -17.37 45.87 29.10
C ALA A 303 -18.67 46.71 29.13
N ASP A 304 -19.81 46.11 28.76
CA ASP A 304 -21.11 46.77 28.84
C ASP A 304 -21.52 47.02 30.31
N SER A 305 -21.21 46.06 31.20
CA SER A 305 -21.47 46.14 32.64
C SER A 305 -20.40 45.38 33.45
N ALA A 306 -20.32 45.64 34.76
CA ALA A 306 -19.47 44.89 35.67
C ALA A 306 -20.05 44.78 37.09
N LEU A 307 -19.64 43.74 37.80
CA LEU A 307 -19.94 43.46 39.20
C LEU A 307 -18.61 43.21 39.92
N PHE A 308 -18.37 43.86 41.06
CA PHE A 308 -17.22 43.62 41.93
C PHE A 308 -17.70 43.35 43.35
N ASP A 309 -17.14 42.33 43.98
CA ASP A 309 -17.44 41.91 45.35
C ASP A 309 -16.11 41.87 46.14
N ASP A 310 -15.91 42.87 46.98
CA ASP A 310 -14.70 43.06 47.80
C ASP A 310 -14.74 42.19 49.08
N LYS A 311 -15.79 41.37 49.31
CA LYS A 311 -15.82 40.31 50.33
C LYS A 311 -15.51 38.93 49.75
N ALA A 312 -15.96 38.64 48.53
CA ALA A 312 -15.61 37.42 47.79
C ALA A 312 -14.27 37.51 47.04
N GLU A 313 -13.64 38.71 47.04
CA GLU A 313 -12.40 39.03 46.32
C GLU A 313 -12.50 38.79 44.80
N ARG A 314 -13.68 39.06 44.22
CA ARG A 314 -14.00 38.74 42.82
C ARG A 314 -14.57 39.92 42.05
N GLY A 315 -14.33 39.91 40.75
CA GLY A 315 -15.00 40.77 39.78
C GLY A 315 -15.54 39.97 38.59
N TRP A 316 -16.54 40.51 37.93
CA TRP A 316 -17.08 39.98 36.68
C TRP A 316 -17.30 41.15 35.72
N LEU A 317 -16.71 41.05 34.53
CA LEU A 317 -16.99 41.92 33.39
C LEU A 317 -17.96 41.18 32.46
N LEU A 318 -19.03 41.87 32.05
CA LEU A 318 -20.21 41.27 31.41
C LEU A 318 -20.67 42.12 30.21
N GLY A 319 -21.06 41.44 29.12
CA GLY A 319 -21.40 42.08 27.86
C GLY A 319 -20.12 42.49 27.10
N SER A 320 -19.77 41.67 26.12
CA SER A 320 -18.59 41.82 25.25
C SER A 320 -17.26 42.20 25.94
N PRO A 321 -16.93 41.66 27.14
CA PRO A 321 -15.80 42.15 27.90
C PRO A 321 -14.45 41.88 27.20
N ARG A 322 -13.58 42.89 27.24
CA ARG A 322 -12.23 42.87 26.69
C ARG A 322 -11.24 43.49 27.66
N ALA A 323 -10.20 42.74 28.03
CA ALA A 323 -9.02 43.24 28.77
C ALA A 323 -7.81 43.30 27.84
N TYR A 324 -6.91 44.25 28.04
CA TYR A 324 -5.70 44.41 27.23
C TYR A 324 -4.63 45.23 27.96
N ASP A 325 -3.36 44.98 27.62
CA ASP A 325 -2.23 45.86 27.92
C ASP A 325 -1.52 46.25 26.61
N ASP A 326 -0.24 46.60 26.67
CA ASP A 326 0.55 47.01 25.51
C ASP A 326 0.91 45.83 24.57
N HIS A 327 0.74 44.57 25.00
CA HIS A 327 1.23 43.37 24.30
C HIS A 327 0.19 42.23 24.20
N THR A 328 -0.85 42.25 25.01
CA THR A 328 -1.89 41.22 25.10
C THR A 328 -3.28 41.81 24.95
N ALA A 329 -4.19 41.05 24.36
CA ALA A 329 -5.62 41.35 24.34
C ALA A 329 -6.42 40.07 24.57
N VAL A 330 -7.29 40.08 25.59
CA VAL A 330 -8.12 38.98 26.07
C VAL A 330 -9.59 39.36 25.95
N SER A 331 -10.43 38.49 25.41
CA SER A 331 -11.86 38.73 25.20
C SER A 331 -12.68 37.45 25.23
N GLY A 332 -13.96 37.57 25.59
CA GLY A 332 -14.94 36.48 25.55
C GLY A 332 -16.34 37.01 25.94
N ASP A 333 -17.26 36.12 26.26
CA ASP A 333 -18.63 36.48 26.65
C ASP A 333 -18.70 36.97 28.11
N THR A 334 -17.80 36.48 28.97
CA THR A 334 -17.67 36.86 30.38
C THR A 334 -16.21 36.78 30.83
N LEU A 335 -15.78 37.73 31.66
CA LEU A 335 -14.44 37.84 32.21
C LEU A 335 -14.52 37.88 33.76
N GLU A 336 -14.28 36.74 34.40
CA GLU A 336 -14.21 36.61 35.86
C GLU A 336 -12.79 36.94 36.34
N LEU A 337 -12.68 37.79 37.37
CA LEU A 337 -11.44 38.26 37.97
C LEU A 337 -11.39 37.73 39.41
N TRP A 338 -10.26 37.18 39.84
CA TRP A 338 -9.97 36.86 41.23
C TRP A 338 -8.79 37.70 41.71
N THR A 339 -9.06 38.56 42.69
CA THR A 339 -8.19 39.66 43.11
C THR A 339 -8.00 39.68 44.64
N PRO A 340 -7.39 38.64 45.24
CA PRO A 340 -7.20 38.58 46.68
C PRO A 340 -6.26 39.68 47.17
N GLY A 341 -6.59 40.33 48.29
CA GLY A 341 -5.90 41.56 48.75
C GLY A 341 -5.90 42.67 47.69
N ARG A 342 -6.91 42.67 46.79
CA ARG A 342 -6.99 43.49 45.56
C ARG A 342 -5.79 43.37 44.61
N ARG A 343 -4.99 42.31 44.66
CA ARG A 343 -3.91 42.02 43.68
C ARG A 343 -4.37 40.97 42.67
N LEU A 344 -4.04 41.13 41.39
CA LEU A 344 -4.56 40.21 40.36
C LEU A 344 -3.87 38.85 40.49
N ARG A 345 -4.64 37.78 40.69
CA ARG A 345 -4.12 36.40 40.79
C ARG A 345 -4.64 35.46 39.71
N ARG A 346 -5.90 35.61 39.31
CA ARG A 346 -6.45 34.84 38.19
C ARG A 346 -7.48 35.65 37.41
N VAL A 347 -7.50 35.44 36.10
CA VAL A 347 -8.54 35.89 35.17
C VAL A 347 -9.11 34.65 34.49
N THR A 348 -10.43 34.48 34.47
CA THR A 348 -11.11 33.37 33.79
C THR A 348 -12.08 33.89 32.75
N VAL A 349 -11.71 33.71 31.49
CA VAL A 349 -12.54 34.03 30.32
C VAL A 349 -13.49 32.86 30.06
N ARG A 350 -14.78 33.13 29.85
CA ARG A 350 -15.81 32.10 29.58
C ARG A 350 -16.63 32.50 28.37
N GLY A 351 -16.85 31.55 27.46
CA GLY A 351 -17.60 31.76 26.22
C GLY A 351 -16.77 32.53 25.19
N ASN A 352 -16.68 32.00 23.96
CA ASN A 352 -15.90 32.55 22.85
C ASN A 352 -14.49 33.04 23.25
N ALA A 353 -13.82 32.32 24.17
CA ALA A 353 -12.64 32.82 24.85
C ALA A 353 -11.45 32.90 23.89
N GLN A 354 -10.89 34.09 23.73
CA GLN A 354 -9.76 34.39 22.88
C GLN A 354 -8.73 35.24 23.62
N MET A 355 -7.46 34.91 23.42
CA MET A 355 -6.31 35.74 23.75
C MET A 355 -5.43 35.92 22.52
N ASN A 356 -4.98 37.14 22.26
CA ASN A 356 -3.96 37.45 21.26
C ASN A 356 -2.76 38.10 21.98
N TYR A 357 -1.56 37.63 21.67
CA TYR A 357 -0.28 38.17 22.12
C TYR A 357 0.49 38.71 20.90
N TYR A 358 1.14 39.85 21.10
CA TYR A 358 1.94 40.57 20.10
C TYR A 358 3.27 40.95 20.78
N GLY A 359 4.39 40.37 20.31
CA GLY A 359 5.64 40.32 21.07
C GLY A 359 6.41 41.64 21.17
N ALA A 360 7.10 41.84 22.30
CA ALA A 360 7.98 42.99 22.55
C ALA A 360 9.03 42.72 23.65
N PRO A 361 10.07 43.58 23.76
CA PRO A 361 10.64 44.44 22.73
C PRO A 361 11.59 43.59 21.82
N PRO A 362 12.52 44.14 21.01
CA PRO A 362 13.42 43.32 20.19
C PRO A 362 14.16 42.23 21.00
N PRO A 363 14.37 41.02 20.45
CA PRO A 363 14.11 40.63 19.06
C PRO A 363 12.68 40.17 18.73
N ALA A 364 11.73 40.17 19.69
CA ALA A 364 10.39 39.59 19.51
C ALA A 364 9.41 40.47 18.67
N THR A 365 9.88 41.57 18.09
CA THR A 365 9.06 42.54 17.37
C THR A 365 8.51 41.93 16.07
N GLY A 366 7.21 41.64 16.05
CA GLY A 366 6.52 40.97 14.93
C GLY A 366 6.17 39.50 15.18
N GLU A 367 6.53 38.95 16.35
CA GLU A 367 6.00 37.67 16.84
C GLU A 367 4.52 37.86 17.23
N SER A 368 3.67 36.88 16.94
CA SER A 368 2.28 36.87 17.41
C SER A 368 1.77 35.47 17.73
N SER A 369 0.88 35.37 18.71
CA SER A 369 0.22 34.13 19.08
C SER A 369 -1.25 34.38 19.42
N ARG A 370 -2.14 33.58 18.83
CA ARG A 370 -3.58 33.59 19.09
C ARG A 370 -3.97 32.28 19.75
N LEU A 371 -4.50 32.34 20.96
CA LEU A 371 -5.02 31.21 21.73
C LEU A 371 -6.54 31.34 21.83
N THR A 372 -7.28 30.28 21.53
CA THR A 372 -8.75 30.24 21.69
C THR A 372 -9.21 28.96 22.40
N GLY A 373 -10.43 28.98 22.94
CA GLY A 373 -11.11 27.82 23.52
C GLY A 373 -12.49 28.18 24.09
N LYS A 374 -13.17 27.24 24.73
CA LYS A 374 -14.46 27.50 25.42
C LYS A 374 -14.26 28.28 26.72
N SER A 375 -13.11 28.13 27.36
CA SER A 375 -12.66 28.95 28.48
C SER A 375 -11.14 29.10 28.46
N ILE A 376 -10.62 30.24 28.94
CA ILE A 376 -9.20 30.48 29.15
C ILE A 376 -9.00 30.96 30.59
N GLU A 377 -8.20 30.25 31.39
CA GLU A 377 -7.72 30.73 32.69
C GLU A 377 -6.31 31.30 32.56
N ALA A 378 -6.08 32.51 33.07
CA ALA A 378 -4.79 33.18 33.11
C ALA A 378 -4.40 33.44 34.57
N TRP A 379 -3.20 33.00 34.97
CA TRP A 379 -2.68 33.04 36.34
C TRP A 379 -1.54 34.05 36.46
N PHE A 380 -1.50 34.76 37.59
CA PHE A 380 -0.62 35.91 37.79
C PHE A 380 0.22 35.81 39.07
N THR A 381 1.53 36.04 38.91
CA THR A 381 2.54 36.03 39.98
C THR A 381 3.17 37.42 40.07
N ASP A 382 3.00 38.06 41.23
CA ASP A 382 3.40 39.45 41.50
C ASP A 382 3.00 40.47 40.40
N ASP A 383 1.74 40.34 39.96
CA ASP A 383 1.09 41.16 38.93
C ASP A 383 1.67 40.99 37.50
N GLU A 384 2.55 40.00 37.27
CA GLU A 384 2.95 39.52 35.93
C GLU A 384 2.22 38.22 35.55
N LEU A 385 2.02 37.98 34.25
CA LEU A 385 1.44 36.75 33.73
C LEU A 385 2.43 35.57 33.90
N ASP A 386 1.99 34.53 34.59
CA ASP A 386 2.75 33.31 34.88
C ASP A 386 2.37 32.16 33.94
N SER A 387 1.07 31.90 33.78
CA SER A 387 0.58 30.80 32.97
C SER A 387 -0.84 31.02 32.43
N LEU A 388 -1.14 30.37 31.30
CA LEU A 388 -2.44 30.32 30.63
C LEU A 388 -2.89 28.87 30.51
N LEU A 389 -4.19 28.62 30.58
CA LEU A 389 -4.82 27.34 30.31
C LEU A 389 -6.10 27.55 29.49
N ALA A 390 -6.06 27.24 28.19
CA ALA A 390 -7.24 27.15 27.35
C ALA A 390 -7.83 25.73 27.42
N VAL A 391 -9.16 25.62 27.53
CA VAL A 391 -9.87 24.34 27.69
C VAL A 391 -11.08 24.25 26.75
N GLY A 392 -11.24 23.08 26.13
CA GLY A 392 -12.37 22.70 25.30
C GLY A 392 -12.28 23.30 23.89
N GLU A 393 -11.93 22.45 22.91
CA GLU A 393 -11.63 22.87 21.53
C GLU A 393 -10.58 24.00 21.51
N ALA A 394 -9.50 23.76 22.26
CA ALA A 394 -8.43 24.73 22.43
C ALA A 394 -7.52 24.76 21.19
N ARG A 395 -7.24 25.95 20.68
CA ARG A 395 -6.42 26.16 19.48
C ARG A 395 -5.35 27.22 19.71
N ASN A 396 -4.18 27.01 19.12
CA ASN A 396 -3.13 28.01 19.02
C ASN A 396 -2.71 28.23 17.57
N GLU A 397 -2.68 29.49 17.14
CA GLU A 397 -2.07 29.97 15.90
C GLU A 397 -0.90 30.86 16.29
N TYR A 398 0.33 30.37 16.08
CA TYR A 398 1.57 31.10 16.33
C TYR A 398 2.24 31.49 15.01
N ALA A 399 2.79 32.70 14.95
CA ALA A 399 3.60 33.19 13.83
C ALA A 399 4.87 33.88 14.36
N ALA A 400 6.02 33.41 13.90
CA ALA A 400 7.33 33.96 14.25
C ALA A 400 7.65 35.23 13.46
N VAL A 401 8.67 35.98 13.91
CA VAL A 401 9.19 37.16 13.20
C VAL A 401 9.64 36.79 11.79
N GLN A 402 9.19 37.55 10.79
CA GLN A 402 9.53 37.30 9.38
C GLN A 402 11.01 37.57 9.09
N LYS A 403 11.73 36.55 8.62
CA LYS A 403 13.13 36.65 8.15
C LYS A 403 13.17 37.31 6.76
N SER A 404 14.18 38.14 6.49
CA SER A 404 14.27 38.89 5.24
C SER A 404 14.31 37.98 4.00
N GLY A 405 13.47 38.27 3.01
CA GLY A 405 13.32 37.45 1.79
C GLY A 405 12.54 36.13 1.96
N GLN A 406 12.15 35.78 3.18
CA GLN A 406 11.42 34.55 3.51
C GLN A 406 10.02 34.85 4.05
N THR A 407 9.15 33.85 4.08
CA THR A 407 7.87 33.88 4.82
C THR A 407 8.11 33.76 6.32
N ALA A 408 7.20 34.29 7.13
CA ALA A 408 7.16 33.99 8.56
C ALA A 408 6.86 32.49 8.78
N GLU A 409 7.62 31.84 9.66
CA GLU A 409 7.30 30.50 10.17
C GLU A 409 6.00 30.56 10.97
N ARG A 410 5.16 29.53 10.84
CA ARG A 410 3.87 29.44 11.53
C ARG A 410 3.68 28.07 12.15
N ASN A 411 2.96 28.03 13.26
CA ASN A 411 2.56 26.79 13.90
C ASN A 411 1.08 26.85 14.28
N PHE A 412 0.31 25.89 13.78
CA PHE A 412 -1.06 25.63 14.20
C PHE A 412 -1.07 24.43 15.14
N ALA A 413 -1.77 24.51 16.27
CA ALA A 413 -1.92 23.40 17.20
C ALA A 413 -3.34 23.35 17.80
N ASP A 414 -3.94 22.16 17.79
CA ASP A 414 -5.29 21.85 18.28
C ASP A 414 -5.21 20.84 19.44
N GLY A 415 -6.12 20.94 20.41
CA GLY A 415 -6.26 19.94 21.47
C GLY A 415 -7.48 20.15 22.37
N ASP A 416 -7.69 19.22 23.31
CA ASP A 416 -8.72 19.33 24.35
C ASP A 416 -8.35 20.38 25.40
N SER A 417 -7.04 20.59 25.64
CA SER A 417 -6.52 21.74 26.39
C SER A 417 -5.11 22.16 25.93
N ILE A 418 -4.81 23.45 26.10
CA ILE A 418 -3.50 24.05 25.82
C ILE A 418 -3.07 24.88 27.04
N THR A 419 -1.93 24.52 27.65
CA THR A 419 -1.30 25.28 28.73
C THR A 419 -0.09 26.06 28.19
N VAL A 420 0.03 27.36 28.43
CA VAL A 420 1.20 28.17 28.08
C VAL A 420 1.85 28.67 29.37
N PHE A 421 3.18 28.56 29.48
CA PHE A 421 3.95 28.99 30.65
C PHE A 421 4.87 30.14 30.25
N PHE A 422 4.94 31.16 31.11
CA PHE A 422 5.72 32.37 30.91
C PHE A 422 6.87 32.45 31.90
N LYS A 423 7.92 33.17 31.51
CA LYS A 423 9.10 33.44 32.33
C LYS A 423 9.74 34.73 31.85
N GLN A 424 9.97 35.67 32.76
CA GLN A 424 10.48 37.02 32.42
C GLN A 424 9.65 37.68 31.30
N ARG A 425 8.31 37.58 31.40
CA ARG A 425 7.31 38.06 30.43
C ARG A 425 7.37 37.47 29.02
N LYS A 426 8.16 36.40 28.79
CA LYS A 426 8.24 35.66 27.51
C LYS A 426 7.69 34.26 27.65
N ILE A 427 7.28 33.63 26.55
CA ILE A 427 6.85 32.23 26.53
C ILE A 427 8.08 31.33 26.79
N ASP A 428 8.05 30.54 27.86
CA ASP A 428 9.07 29.53 28.19
C ASP A 428 8.73 28.20 27.52
N ARG A 429 7.46 27.80 27.58
CA ARG A 429 6.95 26.58 26.95
C ARG A 429 5.44 26.58 26.80
N ALA A 430 4.93 25.83 25.82
CA ALA A 430 3.51 25.45 25.74
C ALA A 430 3.35 23.93 25.82
N ARG A 431 2.21 23.45 26.32
CA ARG A 431 1.83 22.04 26.44
C ARG A 431 0.41 21.85 25.90
N VAL A 432 0.24 20.97 24.92
CA VAL A 432 -1.06 20.59 24.35
C VAL A 432 -1.38 19.16 24.77
N GLU A 433 -2.59 18.90 25.23
CA GLU A 433 -3.02 17.58 25.72
C GLU A 433 -4.46 17.24 25.30
N GLY A 434 -4.67 15.95 25.01
CA GLY A 434 -5.94 15.39 24.55
C GLY A 434 -6.16 15.69 23.07
N ARG A 435 -6.09 14.65 22.22
CA ARG A 435 -6.16 14.76 20.75
C ARG A 435 -5.20 15.83 20.20
N ALA A 436 -4.00 15.91 20.79
CA ALA A 436 -3.04 16.96 20.52
C ALA A 436 -2.43 16.77 19.12
N ALA A 437 -2.64 17.73 18.22
CA ALA A 437 -2.16 17.68 16.84
C ALA A 437 -1.77 19.08 16.36
N GLY A 438 -1.04 19.18 15.25
CA GLY A 438 -0.67 20.45 14.65
C GLY A 438 0.05 20.37 13.31
N GLU A 439 0.30 21.56 12.74
CA GLU A 439 1.00 21.77 11.48
C GLU A 439 2.02 22.91 11.64
N TYR A 440 3.31 22.59 11.42
CA TYR A 440 4.39 23.58 11.37
C TYR A 440 4.72 23.93 9.92
N HIS A 441 4.59 25.21 9.57
CA HIS A 441 4.95 25.76 8.26
C HIS A 441 6.32 26.42 8.35
N LEU A 442 7.29 25.85 7.65
CA LEU A 442 8.68 26.34 7.63
C LEU A 442 8.83 27.62 6.79
N ALA A 443 9.90 28.38 7.02
CA ALA A 443 10.24 29.55 6.22
C ALA A 443 10.61 29.15 4.78
N VAL A 444 9.90 29.72 3.80
CA VAL A 444 10.17 29.55 2.36
C VAL A 444 10.40 30.90 1.69
N ALA A 445 11.05 30.92 0.53
CA ALA A 445 11.28 32.15 -0.22
C ALA A 445 9.96 32.84 -0.63
N VAL A 446 9.87 34.16 -0.47
CA VAL A 446 8.64 34.92 -0.79
C VAL A 446 8.36 34.83 -2.29
N GLY A 447 7.31 34.06 -2.64
CA GLY A 447 6.88 33.80 -4.01
C GLY A 447 6.80 32.32 -4.38
N ASP A 448 7.50 31.43 -3.66
CA ASP A 448 7.45 29.99 -3.96
C ASP A 448 6.20 29.32 -3.36
N THR A 449 5.12 29.39 -4.14
CA THR A 449 3.84 28.72 -3.84
C THR A 449 3.88 27.19 -3.89
N THR A 450 4.98 26.59 -4.36
CA THR A 450 5.18 25.13 -4.37
C THR A 450 5.87 24.67 -3.10
N ALA A 451 6.93 25.36 -2.66
CA ALA A 451 7.56 25.15 -1.36
C ALA A 451 6.55 25.41 -0.22
N ALA A 452 5.79 26.51 -0.28
CA ALA A 452 4.76 26.85 0.72
C ALA A 452 3.67 25.77 0.93
N LYS A 453 3.53 24.82 0.00
CA LYS A 453 2.59 23.67 0.09
C LYS A 453 3.27 22.34 0.42
N LYS A 454 4.60 22.30 0.52
CA LYS A 454 5.40 21.09 0.75
C LYS A 454 6.26 21.14 2.01
N GLU A 455 6.63 22.33 2.47
CA GLU A 455 7.42 22.53 3.70
C GLU A 455 6.51 22.64 4.94
N ILE A 456 5.60 21.67 5.06
CA ILE A 456 4.67 21.51 6.19
C ILE A 456 5.06 20.23 6.92
N VAL A 457 5.29 20.35 8.23
CA VAL A 457 5.46 19.22 9.14
C VAL A 457 4.14 19.05 9.90
N SER A 458 3.39 18.00 9.59
CA SER A 458 2.20 17.63 10.36
C SER A 458 2.60 16.67 11.48
N TYR A 459 1.98 16.79 12.65
CA TYR A 459 2.34 15.99 13.81
C TYR A 459 1.15 15.80 14.77
N ASP A 460 1.12 14.66 15.48
CA ASP A 460 0.20 14.41 16.59
C ASP A 460 0.84 13.56 17.69
N ALA A 461 0.27 13.65 18.90
CA ALA A 461 0.69 12.86 20.06
C ALA A 461 -0.39 12.82 21.16
N THR A 462 -0.16 12.04 22.22
CA THR A 462 -0.95 12.18 23.46
C THR A 462 -0.67 13.52 24.14
N ARG A 463 0.60 13.96 24.12
CA ARG A 463 1.05 15.27 24.60
C ARG A 463 2.06 15.90 23.64
N ILE A 464 1.99 17.20 23.47
CA ILE A 464 2.97 17.98 22.69
C ILE A 464 3.51 19.10 23.57
N TYR A 465 4.83 19.25 23.62
CA TYR A 465 5.50 20.33 24.33
C TYR A 465 6.29 21.19 23.33
N PHE A 466 6.00 22.48 23.28
CA PHE A 466 6.79 23.47 22.55
C PHE A 466 7.73 24.16 23.54
N VAL A 467 9.04 24.04 23.36
CA VAL A 467 10.07 24.63 24.23
C VAL A 467 10.73 25.78 23.48
N VAL A 468 10.14 26.97 23.63
CA VAL A 468 10.44 28.14 22.78
C VAL A 468 11.91 28.60 22.92
N PRO A 469 12.54 28.68 24.11
CA PRO A 469 13.96 29.04 24.25
C PRO A 469 14.97 28.03 23.67
N LYS A 470 14.50 26.91 23.09
CA LYS A 470 15.31 25.91 22.39
C LYS A 470 14.88 25.69 20.95
N SER A 471 13.85 26.39 20.46
CA SER A 471 13.21 26.13 19.17
C SER A 471 12.87 24.65 18.95
N GLN A 472 12.39 23.98 20.01
CA GLN A 472 12.22 22.53 20.07
C GLN A 472 10.76 22.13 20.26
N ILE A 473 10.27 21.18 19.46
CA ILE A 473 8.95 20.54 19.62
C ILE A 473 9.16 19.10 20.10
N VAL A 474 8.51 18.72 21.20
CA VAL A 474 8.60 17.37 21.77
C VAL A 474 7.22 16.72 21.75
N LEU A 475 7.07 15.74 20.86
CA LEU A 475 5.93 14.84 20.76
C LEU A 475 6.13 13.69 21.75
N ASP A 476 5.21 13.48 22.69
CA ASP A 476 5.39 12.56 23.82
C ASP A 476 4.17 11.65 24.04
N HIS A 477 4.44 10.35 24.16
CA HIS A 477 3.49 9.23 24.19
C HIS A 477 2.66 9.09 22.91
N ASN A 478 2.99 8.06 22.11
CA ASN A 478 2.41 7.81 20.78
C ASN A 478 2.56 9.02 19.86
N ALA A 479 3.81 9.37 19.54
CA ALA A 479 4.15 10.45 18.64
C ALA A 479 4.08 9.99 17.17
N HIS A 480 3.41 10.77 16.33
CA HIS A 480 3.33 10.61 14.88
C HIS A 480 3.76 11.93 14.21
N LEU A 481 4.59 11.85 13.17
CA LEU A 481 5.10 13.00 12.43
C LEU A 481 5.16 12.67 10.93
N ILE A 482 4.68 13.59 10.10
CA ILE A 482 4.65 13.48 8.63
C ILE A 482 5.32 14.70 8.00
N TYR A 483 6.25 14.48 7.08
CA TYR A 483 6.92 15.53 6.30
C TYR A 483 7.20 15.06 4.87
N ARG A 484 6.53 15.66 3.88
CA ARG A 484 6.62 15.31 2.45
C ARG A 484 6.34 13.81 2.18
N ASP A 485 7.40 13.01 1.97
CA ASP A 485 7.37 11.58 1.65
C ASP A 485 7.67 10.69 2.89
N LEU A 486 7.93 11.32 4.05
CA LEU A 486 8.40 10.71 5.29
C LEU A 486 7.26 10.63 6.31
N GLU A 487 7.07 9.45 6.88
CA GLU A 487 6.20 9.18 8.02
C GLU A 487 7.05 8.55 9.15
N LEU A 488 6.93 9.08 10.36
CA LEU A 488 7.67 8.64 11.55
C LEU A 488 6.69 8.43 12.72
N ARG A 489 6.72 7.24 13.31
CA ARG A 489 5.98 6.88 14.53
C ARG A 489 6.96 6.49 15.63
N SER A 490 6.70 6.85 16.88
CA SER A 490 7.58 6.51 18.02
C SER A 490 6.86 6.72 19.36
N ARG A 491 7.41 6.21 20.47
CA ARG A 491 6.95 6.62 21.80
C ARG A 491 7.17 8.12 22.02
N ARG A 492 8.29 8.68 21.55
CA ARG A 492 8.67 10.09 21.72
C ARG A 492 9.52 10.57 20.54
N VAL A 493 9.24 11.77 20.03
CA VAL A 493 10.04 12.45 19.01
C VAL A 493 10.36 13.87 19.48
N GLU A 494 11.63 14.25 19.41
CA GLU A 494 12.11 15.61 19.64
C GLU A 494 12.57 16.22 18.32
N PHE A 495 11.97 17.34 17.92
CA PHE A 495 12.25 18.07 16.69
C PHE A 495 12.88 19.42 17.02
N ASP A 496 14.15 19.60 16.67
CA ASP A 496 14.88 20.87 16.67
C ASP A 496 14.56 21.58 15.34
N VAL A 497 13.76 22.65 15.42
CA VAL A 497 13.22 23.37 14.25
C VAL A 497 14.31 24.16 13.53
N GLU A 498 15.24 24.77 14.27
CA GLU A 498 16.33 25.58 13.70
C GLU A 498 17.35 24.71 12.95
N ARG A 499 17.68 23.53 13.48
CA ARG A 499 18.57 22.56 12.82
C ARG A 499 17.85 21.61 11.86
N GLN A 500 16.52 21.68 11.80
CA GLN A 500 15.66 20.75 11.07
C GLN A 500 15.99 19.27 11.37
N SER A 501 16.24 18.95 12.65
CA SER A 501 16.75 17.63 13.07
C SER A 501 15.83 16.95 14.08
N LEU A 502 15.62 15.66 13.89
CA LEU A 502 14.72 14.79 14.65
C LEU A 502 15.52 13.80 15.50
N VAL A 503 15.10 13.60 16.75
CA VAL A 503 15.56 12.52 17.63
C VAL A 503 14.35 11.73 18.10
N ALA A 504 14.23 10.47 17.70
CA ALA A 504 13.09 9.61 18.04
C ALA A 504 13.53 8.42 18.90
N SER A 505 12.76 8.10 19.94
CA SER A 505 13.19 7.16 20.99
C SER A 505 12.03 6.36 21.57
N GLY A 506 12.29 5.08 21.85
CA GLY A 506 11.26 4.11 22.21
C GLY A 506 10.51 3.66 20.96
N GLU A 507 11.07 2.67 20.29
CA GLU A 507 10.53 2.04 19.07
C GLU A 507 10.18 3.05 17.93
N PRO A 508 11.13 3.91 17.48
CA PRO A 508 10.98 4.60 16.21
C PRO A 508 10.74 3.65 15.03
N ASP A 509 9.68 3.93 14.28
CA ASP A 509 9.25 3.32 13.04
C ASP A 509 9.20 4.40 11.96
N LEU A 510 10.16 4.36 11.03
CA LEU A 510 10.32 5.31 9.94
C LEU A 510 9.91 4.65 8.61
N THR A 511 9.09 5.35 7.83
CA THR A 511 8.84 5.03 6.42
C THR A 511 9.14 6.25 5.55
N ASP A 512 10.09 6.13 4.63
CA ASP A 512 10.45 7.17 3.64
C ASP A 512 10.25 6.59 2.24
N ARG A 513 9.29 7.11 1.46
CA ARG A 513 8.95 6.62 0.09
C ARG A 513 8.63 5.12 0.00
N GLY A 514 8.16 4.51 1.09
CA GLY A 514 7.88 3.09 1.19
C GLY A 514 9.05 2.21 1.64
N GLU A 515 10.22 2.80 1.92
CA GLU A 515 11.35 2.11 2.54
C GLU A 515 11.19 2.21 4.07
N ARG A 516 10.98 1.08 4.75
CA ARG A 516 10.65 1.00 6.19
C ARG A 516 11.87 0.59 7.02
N VAL A 517 12.14 1.33 8.09
CA VAL A 517 13.22 1.06 9.06
C VAL A 517 12.72 1.29 10.48
N THR A 518 12.92 0.30 11.34
CA THR A 518 12.60 0.35 12.77
C THR A 518 13.87 0.31 13.62
N GLY A 519 13.78 0.64 14.91
CA GLY A 519 14.88 0.45 15.87
C GLY A 519 14.54 0.99 17.26
N HIS A 520 15.52 1.19 18.14
CA HIS A 520 15.27 1.72 19.50
C HIS A 520 15.52 3.23 19.67
N LEU A 521 16.51 3.78 18.94
CA LEU A 521 16.87 5.19 18.94
C LEU A 521 17.23 5.63 17.52
N MET A 522 16.73 6.79 17.09
CA MET A 522 16.93 7.36 15.77
C MET A 522 17.32 8.83 15.88
N THR A 523 18.25 9.27 15.02
CA THR A 523 18.59 10.68 14.77
C THR A 523 18.52 10.95 13.27
N TYR A 524 17.86 12.01 12.81
CA TYR A 524 17.64 12.28 11.37
C TYR A 524 17.62 13.77 11.06
N ASP A 525 18.43 14.20 10.10
CA ASP A 525 18.47 15.56 9.55
C ASP A 525 17.53 15.64 8.33
N MET A 526 16.51 16.49 8.41
CA MET A 526 15.49 16.63 7.36
C MET A 526 16.00 17.42 6.14
N SER A 527 17.02 18.26 6.33
CA SER A 527 17.62 19.10 5.29
C SER A 527 18.57 18.30 4.40
N THR A 528 19.42 17.46 4.99
CA THR A 528 20.38 16.60 4.25
C THR A 528 19.86 15.19 3.99
N ARG A 529 18.77 14.78 4.67
CA ARG A 529 18.16 13.43 4.62
C ARG A 529 19.09 12.31 5.12
N VAL A 530 20.09 12.70 5.91
CA VAL A 530 21.05 11.82 6.56
C VAL A 530 20.51 11.44 7.92
N GLY A 531 20.48 10.14 8.23
CA GLY A 531 19.98 9.63 9.49
C GLY A 531 20.81 8.48 10.04
N THR A 532 20.66 8.19 11.31
CA THR A 532 21.29 7.05 12.01
C THR A 532 20.28 6.45 12.98
N ILE A 533 20.10 5.13 12.90
CA ILE A 533 19.19 4.35 13.74
C ILE A 533 20.02 3.26 14.43
N TYR A 534 19.81 3.09 15.73
CA TYR A 534 20.55 2.19 16.62
C TYR A 534 19.69 0.98 17.00
N GLN A 535 20.31 -0.20 16.98
CA GLN A 535 19.63 -1.51 17.05
C GLN A 535 18.46 -1.53 16.06
N ALA A 536 18.81 -1.34 14.79
CA ALA A 536 17.88 -1.06 13.72
C ALA A 536 17.58 -2.30 12.88
N GLU A 537 16.35 -2.42 12.44
CA GLU A 537 15.87 -3.50 11.58
C GLU A 537 15.19 -2.90 10.35
N THR A 538 15.50 -3.42 9.17
CA THR A 538 14.85 -3.00 7.93
C THR A 538 14.60 -4.18 7.02
N ALA A 539 13.48 -4.13 6.29
CA ALA A 539 13.14 -5.08 5.25
C ALA A 539 13.29 -4.39 3.88
N TYR A 540 14.09 -4.98 2.99
CA TYR A 540 14.25 -4.52 1.61
C TYR A 540 14.05 -5.64 0.60
N GLU A 541 13.05 -5.48 -0.27
CA GLU A 541 12.43 -6.52 -1.10
C GLU A 541 11.98 -7.77 -0.30
N ARG A 542 12.94 -8.65 0.02
CA ARG A 542 12.77 -9.87 0.86
C ARG A 542 13.96 -10.12 1.79
N GLY A 543 14.95 -9.23 1.79
CA GLY A 543 16.04 -9.25 2.75
C GLY A 543 15.64 -8.59 4.06
N LEU A 544 15.94 -9.24 5.17
CA LEU A 544 15.92 -8.67 6.51
C LEU A 544 17.35 -8.32 6.92
N TYR A 545 17.54 -7.09 7.34
CA TYR A 545 18.83 -6.53 7.71
C TYR A 545 18.72 -5.98 9.13
N HIS A 546 19.39 -6.65 10.07
CA HIS A 546 19.50 -6.24 11.46
C HIS A 546 20.87 -5.60 11.64
N GLY A 547 20.98 -4.47 12.35
CA GLY A 547 22.23 -3.77 12.52
C GLY A 547 22.34 -3.00 13.84
N GLN A 548 23.48 -3.15 14.53
CA GLN A 548 23.75 -2.37 15.76
C GLN A 548 23.68 -0.86 15.49
N ARG A 549 24.11 -0.43 14.29
CA ARG A 549 23.91 0.94 13.78
C ARG A 549 23.71 0.93 12.27
N ILE A 550 22.58 1.45 11.80
CA ILE A 550 22.30 1.72 10.39
C ILE A 550 22.31 3.23 10.16
N ARG A 551 23.14 3.73 9.25
CA ARG A 551 23.21 5.15 8.85
C ARG A 551 22.79 5.31 7.39
N LYS A 552 21.74 6.08 7.14
CA LYS A 552 21.41 6.57 5.79
C LYS A 552 22.43 7.65 5.42
N ALA A 553 23.36 7.30 4.54
CA ALA A 553 24.44 8.17 4.08
C ALA A 553 24.03 9.06 2.89
N SER A 554 23.02 8.63 2.12
CA SER A 554 22.35 9.44 1.09
C SER A 554 20.97 8.86 0.75
N ASP A 555 20.23 9.51 -0.16
CA ASP A 555 19.01 9.00 -0.80
C ASP A 555 19.19 7.64 -1.55
N LYS A 556 20.41 7.07 -1.61
CA LYS A 556 20.72 5.78 -2.26
C LYS A 556 21.63 4.83 -1.47
N GLU A 557 22.19 5.25 -0.33
CA GLU A 557 23.23 4.48 0.38
C GLU A 557 22.93 4.36 1.88
N LEU A 558 22.98 3.12 2.40
CA LEU A 558 22.93 2.82 3.83
C LEU A 558 24.24 2.17 4.28
N ASP A 559 24.89 2.73 5.30
CA ASP A 559 26.03 2.11 6.02
C ASP A 559 25.50 1.31 7.22
N VAL A 560 25.76 0.01 7.28
CA VAL A 560 25.39 -0.88 8.41
C VAL A 560 26.65 -1.30 9.15
N MET A 561 26.64 -1.19 10.48
CA MET A 561 27.74 -1.61 11.35
C MET A 561 27.23 -2.65 12.35
N GLY A 562 27.98 -3.75 12.50
CA GLY A 562 27.55 -4.93 13.27
C GLY A 562 26.23 -5.47 12.71
N GLY A 563 26.23 -5.84 11.43
CA GLY A 563 25.05 -6.22 10.68
C GLY A 563 24.90 -7.73 10.47
N ASN A 564 23.65 -8.20 10.43
CA ASN A 564 23.25 -9.53 10.02
C ASN A 564 22.26 -9.44 8.86
N TYR A 565 22.49 -10.22 7.80
CA TYR A 565 21.62 -10.33 6.63
C TYR A 565 21.00 -11.73 6.52
N SER A 566 19.69 -11.83 6.30
CA SER A 566 18.99 -13.07 5.94
C SER A 566 17.79 -12.78 5.03
N THR A 567 17.22 -13.81 4.39
CA THR A 567 15.86 -13.75 3.80
C THR A 567 14.85 -14.60 4.58
N CYS A 568 15.24 -15.06 5.78
CA CYS A 568 14.45 -15.92 6.64
C CYS A 568 13.72 -15.09 7.70
N ASP A 569 12.40 -15.04 7.64
CA ASP A 569 11.48 -14.22 8.44
C ASP A 569 11.15 -14.80 9.83
N LEU A 570 12.08 -15.58 10.39
CA LEU A 570 12.01 -16.11 11.75
C LEU A 570 12.92 -15.30 12.68
N GLU A 571 12.46 -15.05 13.91
CA GLU A 571 13.20 -14.35 14.97
C GLU A 571 14.59 -14.96 15.23
N GLU A 572 14.69 -16.30 15.22
CA GLU A 572 15.96 -17.00 14.98
C GLU A 572 16.05 -17.46 13.51
N PRO A 573 16.74 -16.72 12.62
CA PRO A 573 16.80 -17.08 11.21
C PRO A 573 17.63 -18.35 11.01
N HIS A 574 17.12 -19.28 10.19
CA HIS A 574 17.80 -20.57 9.91
C HIS A 574 19.21 -20.42 9.35
N TYR A 575 19.51 -19.28 8.71
CA TYR A 575 20.85 -18.87 8.31
C TYR A 575 20.96 -17.34 8.35
N HIS A 576 22.17 -16.82 8.52
CA HIS A 576 22.45 -15.40 8.31
C HIS A 576 23.90 -15.17 7.89
N PHE A 577 24.13 -14.06 7.19
CA PHE A 577 25.46 -13.54 6.89
C PHE A 577 25.76 -12.39 7.86
N ALA A 578 26.63 -12.64 8.83
CA ALA A 578 27.11 -11.61 9.75
C ALA A 578 28.26 -10.84 9.11
N SER A 579 28.32 -9.52 9.34
CA SER A 579 29.45 -8.70 8.95
C SER A 579 29.63 -7.48 9.84
N HIS A 580 30.87 -7.15 10.18
CA HIS A 580 31.15 -5.96 10.98
C HIS A 580 30.84 -4.65 10.20
N TRP A 581 31.00 -4.65 8.87
CA TRP A 581 30.67 -3.54 7.99
C TRP A 581 29.88 -4.01 6.76
N MET A 582 28.75 -3.38 6.47
CA MET A 582 28.06 -3.49 5.18
C MET A 582 27.75 -2.11 4.61
N LYS A 583 27.77 -1.96 3.29
CA LYS A 583 27.16 -0.82 2.58
C LYS A 583 26.10 -1.35 1.61
N ILE A 584 24.88 -0.84 1.74
CA ILE A 584 23.74 -1.15 0.89
C ILE A 584 23.57 -0.01 -0.13
N TYR A 585 23.79 -0.31 -1.40
CA TYR A 585 23.41 0.55 -2.53
C TYR A 585 22.00 0.16 -2.97
N LEU A 586 21.02 1.00 -2.62
CA LEU A 586 19.60 0.72 -2.81
C LEU A 586 19.30 0.46 -4.30
N LYS A 587 18.64 -0.68 -4.58
CA LYS A 587 18.27 -1.17 -5.93
C LYS A 587 19.46 -1.60 -6.82
N ASP A 588 20.62 -1.85 -6.21
CA ASP A 588 21.86 -2.26 -6.87
C ASP A 588 22.51 -3.46 -6.15
N LYS A 589 23.23 -3.24 -5.03
CA LYS A 589 23.98 -4.29 -4.32
C LYS A 589 24.30 -3.94 -2.87
N LEU A 590 24.45 -4.95 -2.02
CA LEU A 590 25.05 -4.86 -0.70
C LEU A 590 26.49 -5.38 -0.75
N VAL A 591 27.44 -4.62 -0.23
CA VAL A 591 28.86 -5.00 -0.10
C VAL A 591 29.19 -5.15 1.38
N ALA A 592 29.61 -6.34 1.81
CA ALA A 592 29.89 -6.65 3.22
C ALA A 592 31.34 -7.11 3.42
N LYS A 593 31.96 -6.77 4.56
CA LYS A 593 33.35 -7.13 4.91
C LYS A 593 33.68 -7.06 6.42
N PRO A 594 34.44 -8.02 6.97
CA PRO A 594 34.51 -9.42 6.53
C PRO A 594 33.14 -10.08 6.70
N VAL A 595 32.85 -11.13 5.93
CA VAL A 595 31.55 -11.83 5.95
C VAL A 595 31.73 -13.20 6.56
N VAL A 596 30.87 -13.56 7.51
CA VAL A 596 30.79 -14.92 8.05
C VAL A 596 29.36 -15.45 7.85
N PHE A 597 29.26 -16.57 7.14
CA PHE A 597 28.02 -17.29 6.91
C PHE A 597 27.75 -18.26 8.07
N TYR A 598 26.62 -18.07 8.74
CA TYR A 598 26.14 -18.92 9.83
C TYR A 598 24.91 -19.72 9.39
N VAL A 599 24.85 -20.98 9.83
CA VAL A 599 23.63 -21.79 9.81
C VAL A 599 23.21 -22.00 11.27
N LYS A 600 22.03 -21.48 11.63
CA LYS A 600 21.70 -21.07 13.00
C LYS A 600 22.88 -20.30 13.65
N ASN A 601 23.55 -20.92 14.61
CA ASN A 601 24.65 -20.33 15.39
C ASN A 601 26.03 -20.95 15.06
N VAL A 602 26.12 -21.76 13.99
CA VAL A 602 27.37 -22.41 13.57
C VAL A 602 27.96 -21.69 12.35
N PRO A 603 29.18 -21.10 12.44
CA PRO A 603 29.85 -20.51 11.29
C PRO A 603 30.35 -21.61 10.35
N LEU A 604 29.99 -21.54 9.07
CA LEU A 604 30.41 -22.52 8.04
C LEU A 604 31.45 -21.97 7.05
N LEU A 605 31.42 -20.66 6.78
CA LEU A 605 32.31 -20.04 5.80
C LEU A 605 32.62 -18.60 6.21
N ALA A 606 33.89 -18.20 6.14
CA ALA A 606 34.35 -16.84 6.40
C ALA A 606 35.12 -16.29 5.19
N LEU A 607 34.79 -15.09 4.73
CA LEU A 607 35.33 -14.46 3.52
C LEU A 607 35.75 -13.00 3.80
N PRO A 608 36.81 -12.49 3.15
CA PRO A 608 37.31 -11.13 3.39
C PRO A 608 36.30 -10.05 2.96
N PHE A 609 35.49 -10.34 1.95
CA PHE A 609 34.31 -9.56 1.58
C PHE A 609 33.33 -10.43 0.76
N TRP A 610 32.09 -9.98 0.60
CA TRP A 610 31.13 -10.51 -0.37
C TRP A 610 30.28 -9.38 -0.96
N ILE A 611 29.68 -9.63 -2.12
CA ILE A 611 28.74 -8.73 -2.78
C ILE A 611 27.42 -9.49 -3.00
N PHE A 612 26.37 -9.09 -2.30
CA PHE A 612 25.01 -9.61 -2.46
C PHE A 612 24.25 -8.67 -3.40
N PRO A 613 23.91 -9.08 -4.63
CA PRO A 613 23.12 -8.24 -5.54
C PRO A 613 21.69 -8.06 -5.00
N ILE A 614 21.20 -6.81 -4.94
CA ILE A 614 19.83 -6.48 -4.46
C ILE A 614 19.02 -5.73 -5.54
N LYS A 615 19.36 -5.97 -6.81
CA LYS A 615 18.65 -5.43 -7.97
C LYS A 615 17.63 -6.46 -8.46
N PRO A 616 16.34 -6.11 -8.63
CA PRO A 616 15.35 -7.04 -9.20
C PRO A 616 15.66 -7.38 -10.67
N GLY A 617 15.43 -8.64 -11.05
CA GLY A 617 15.71 -9.18 -12.38
C GLY A 617 17.04 -9.95 -12.46
N ARG A 618 17.48 -10.30 -13.67
CA ARG A 618 18.71 -11.09 -13.89
C ARG A 618 19.97 -10.29 -13.53
N HIS A 619 20.89 -10.91 -12.79
CA HIS A 619 22.19 -10.36 -12.43
C HIS A 619 23.19 -11.49 -12.11
N SER A 620 24.46 -11.13 -11.83
CA SER A 620 25.56 -12.10 -11.68
C SER A 620 25.86 -12.41 -10.20
N GLY A 621 26.21 -13.66 -9.87
CA GLY A 621 26.48 -14.10 -8.50
C GLY A 621 26.89 -15.58 -8.41
N PHE A 622 27.38 -16.01 -7.26
CA PHE A 622 27.71 -17.43 -7.02
C PHE A 622 26.43 -18.25 -6.78
N MET A 623 26.36 -19.47 -7.34
CA MET A 623 25.24 -20.41 -7.18
C MET A 623 25.22 -21.12 -5.81
N PHE A 624 25.73 -20.46 -4.78
CA PHE A 624 25.80 -20.99 -3.43
C PHE A 624 24.58 -20.53 -2.61
N PRO A 625 23.91 -21.40 -1.84
CA PRO A 625 24.14 -22.84 -1.72
C PRO A 625 23.12 -23.66 -2.54
N GLN A 626 23.55 -24.28 -3.64
CA GLN A 626 22.80 -25.37 -4.31
C GLN A 626 23.66 -26.61 -4.60
N VAL A 627 24.79 -26.72 -3.89
CA VAL A 627 25.80 -27.78 -4.03
C VAL A 627 25.19 -29.16 -3.71
N GLU A 628 25.54 -30.17 -4.49
CA GLU A 628 25.14 -31.56 -4.25
C GLU A 628 26.32 -32.35 -3.67
N PHE A 629 26.09 -33.00 -2.54
CA PHE A 629 27.05 -33.87 -1.87
C PHE A 629 26.55 -35.30 -1.96
N GLY A 630 27.37 -36.23 -2.44
CA GLY A 630 26.90 -37.59 -2.68
C GLY A 630 28.00 -38.63 -2.82
N PHE A 631 27.58 -39.84 -3.16
CA PHE A 631 28.43 -40.98 -3.44
C PHE A 631 27.89 -41.75 -4.65
N ASN A 632 28.79 -42.13 -5.55
CA ASN A 632 28.55 -42.96 -6.72
C ASN A 632 29.54 -44.14 -6.66
N GLU A 633 29.09 -45.37 -6.89
CA GLU A 633 29.93 -46.57 -6.74
C GLU A 633 31.18 -46.61 -7.65
N GLN A 634 31.20 -45.87 -8.77
CA GLN A 634 32.36 -45.79 -9.67
C GLN A 634 33.25 -44.55 -9.43
N ALA A 635 32.66 -43.42 -9.03
CA ALA A 635 33.35 -42.14 -8.86
C ALA A 635 33.69 -41.79 -7.39
N GLY A 636 33.16 -42.54 -6.43
CA GLY A 636 33.35 -42.31 -5.00
C GLY A 636 32.49 -41.18 -4.46
N GLN A 637 32.96 -40.51 -3.40
CA GLN A 637 32.34 -39.29 -2.90
C GLN A 637 32.50 -38.16 -3.92
N PHE A 638 31.52 -37.26 -4.00
CA PHE A 638 31.56 -36.12 -4.92
C PHE A 638 30.94 -34.85 -4.35
N ILE A 639 31.35 -33.74 -4.93
CA ILE A 639 30.80 -32.40 -4.74
C ILE A 639 30.46 -31.85 -6.13
N ARG A 640 29.19 -31.56 -6.42
CA ARG A 640 28.71 -31.08 -7.72
C ARG A 640 28.02 -29.72 -7.65
N ASN A 641 27.92 -29.04 -8.78
CA ASN A 641 27.21 -27.76 -8.98
C ASN A 641 27.81 -26.56 -8.20
N ALA A 642 29.12 -26.55 -7.90
CA ALA A 642 29.78 -25.39 -7.32
C ALA A 642 30.12 -24.37 -8.42
N GLY A 643 29.39 -23.25 -8.51
CA GLY A 643 29.49 -22.37 -9.68
C GLY A 643 29.17 -20.89 -9.50
N TYR A 644 29.32 -20.15 -10.60
CA TYR A 644 29.05 -18.73 -10.76
C TYR A 644 28.17 -18.49 -11.99
N TYR A 645 27.14 -17.68 -11.81
CA TYR A 645 26.23 -17.24 -12.87
C TYR A 645 26.61 -15.82 -13.30
N TRP A 646 26.78 -15.61 -14.59
CA TRP A 646 27.20 -14.35 -15.19
C TRP A 646 26.16 -13.86 -16.19
N ALA A 647 25.65 -12.65 -15.96
CA ALA A 647 24.69 -11.96 -16.82
C ALA A 647 25.32 -10.67 -17.36
N PRO A 648 26.09 -10.74 -18.47
CA PRO A 648 26.86 -9.60 -18.98
C PRO A 648 25.99 -8.52 -19.65
N ASN A 649 24.77 -8.84 -20.09
CA ASN A 649 23.79 -7.90 -20.65
C ASN A 649 22.37 -8.48 -20.56
N ASP A 650 21.36 -7.76 -21.07
CA ASP A 650 19.95 -8.18 -21.02
C ASP A 650 19.58 -9.29 -22.03
N TYR A 651 20.44 -9.58 -23.01
CA TYR A 651 20.18 -10.56 -24.07
C TYR A 651 20.88 -11.92 -23.90
N MET A 652 21.85 -12.05 -22.99
CA MET A 652 22.55 -13.32 -22.76
C MET A 652 22.95 -13.55 -21.30
N ASP A 653 23.09 -14.82 -20.93
CA ASP A 653 23.66 -15.28 -19.67
C ASP A 653 24.57 -16.49 -19.86
N LEU A 654 25.45 -16.72 -18.89
CA LEU A 654 26.44 -17.80 -18.85
C LEU A 654 26.54 -18.35 -17.41
N THR A 655 26.16 -19.60 -17.24
CA THR A 655 26.42 -20.38 -16.03
C THR A 655 27.75 -21.11 -16.18
N LEU A 656 28.62 -21.01 -15.18
CA LEU A 656 29.86 -21.79 -15.08
C LEU A 656 29.88 -22.55 -13.74
N SER A 657 30.13 -23.85 -13.76
CA SER A 657 30.11 -24.69 -12.55
C SER A 657 31.14 -25.81 -12.62
N GLY A 658 31.73 -26.13 -11.46
CA GLY A 658 32.64 -27.25 -11.26
C GLY A 658 32.02 -28.39 -10.46
N ASP A 659 32.34 -29.61 -10.86
CA ASP A 659 32.17 -30.84 -10.09
C ASP A 659 33.54 -31.44 -9.76
N TYR A 660 33.66 -32.13 -8.62
CA TYR A 660 34.84 -32.89 -8.20
C TYR A 660 34.47 -34.27 -7.64
N TYR A 661 35.27 -35.29 -7.98
CA TYR A 661 35.05 -36.71 -7.66
C TYR A 661 36.29 -37.33 -6.99
N GLN A 662 36.07 -38.21 -5.99
CA GLN A 662 37.13 -38.66 -5.09
C GLN A 662 37.83 -39.98 -5.50
N ALA A 663 37.08 -41.03 -5.86
CA ALA A 663 37.68 -42.37 -5.99
C ALA A 663 38.49 -42.54 -7.28
N GLN A 664 38.14 -41.77 -8.31
CA GLN A 664 38.97 -41.50 -9.47
C GLN A 664 39.10 -39.97 -9.50
N PRO A 665 40.21 -39.42 -8.95
CA PRO A 665 40.41 -37.98 -8.84
C PRO A 665 40.22 -37.34 -10.21
N SER A 666 39.14 -36.58 -10.30
CA SER A 666 38.67 -36.02 -11.56
C SER A 666 37.80 -34.82 -11.30
N TRP A 667 37.83 -33.88 -12.22
CA TRP A 667 37.08 -32.64 -12.15
C TRP A 667 36.39 -32.36 -13.48
N LYS A 668 35.22 -31.75 -13.42
CA LYS A 668 34.40 -31.43 -14.60
C LYS A 668 33.96 -29.97 -14.54
N LEU A 669 34.19 -29.26 -15.63
CA LEU A 669 33.72 -27.90 -15.86
C LEU A 669 32.48 -27.95 -16.76
N HIS A 670 31.33 -27.62 -16.19
CA HIS A 670 30.06 -27.46 -16.90
C HIS A 670 29.83 -25.97 -17.21
N THR A 671 29.69 -25.67 -18.50
CA THR A 671 29.43 -24.31 -19.02
C THR A 671 28.11 -24.31 -19.79
N GLU A 672 27.19 -23.43 -19.42
CA GLU A 672 25.87 -23.31 -20.05
C GLU A 672 25.59 -21.85 -20.38
N GLY A 673 25.57 -21.50 -21.67
CA GLY A 673 25.27 -20.15 -22.16
C GLY A 673 23.94 -20.08 -22.90
N TYR A 674 23.10 -19.10 -22.56
CA TYR A 674 21.88 -18.79 -23.31
C TYR A 674 21.92 -17.39 -23.90
N TYR A 675 21.27 -17.21 -25.03
CA TYR A 675 21.06 -15.90 -25.64
C TYR A 675 19.67 -15.80 -26.27
N LYS A 676 19.07 -14.60 -26.22
CA LYS A 676 17.77 -14.30 -26.81
C LYS A 676 17.61 -12.80 -27.06
N LEU A 677 17.41 -12.43 -28.32
CA LEU A 677 16.99 -11.11 -28.78
C LEU A 677 15.62 -11.26 -29.43
N LEU A 678 14.59 -10.68 -28.81
CA LEU A 678 13.19 -10.90 -29.17
C LEU A 678 12.90 -10.52 -30.64
N TYR A 679 12.21 -11.39 -31.37
CA TYR A 679 11.93 -11.28 -32.82
C TYR A 679 13.17 -11.21 -33.73
N VAL A 680 14.35 -11.62 -33.24
CA VAL A 680 15.58 -11.69 -34.05
C VAL A 680 16.25 -13.04 -33.90
N LEU A 681 16.70 -13.43 -32.70
CA LEU A 681 17.42 -14.69 -32.51
C LEU A 681 17.30 -15.24 -31.08
N GLY A 682 17.54 -16.54 -30.92
CA GLY A 682 17.67 -17.18 -29.63
C GLY A 682 18.28 -18.56 -29.71
N GLY A 683 18.89 -19.01 -28.62
CA GLY A 683 19.58 -20.28 -28.57
C GLY A 683 20.24 -20.58 -27.24
N ASN A 684 20.91 -21.74 -27.21
CA ASN A 684 21.69 -22.22 -26.09
C ASN A 684 22.96 -22.92 -26.60
N VAL A 685 24.01 -22.88 -25.79
CA VAL A 685 25.23 -23.69 -25.96
C VAL A 685 25.58 -24.26 -24.59
N ILE A 686 25.71 -25.58 -24.51
CA ILE A 686 26.18 -26.30 -23.32
C ILE A 686 27.48 -26.99 -23.72
N ALA A 687 28.54 -26.71 -22.97
CA ALA A 687 29.85 -27.33 -23.12
C ALA A 687 30.26 -27.96 -21.79
N ASN A 688 30.62 -29.25 -21.83
CA ASN A 688 31.24 -29.95 -20.71
C ASN A 688 32.70 -30.24 -21.05
N PHE A 689 33.59 -30.02 -20.10
CA PHE A 689 34.97 -30.52 -20.11
C PHE A 689 35.19 -31.33 -18.84
N ALA A 690 35.92 -32.45 -18.91
CA ALA A 690 36.24 -33.30 -17.78
C ALA A 690 37.66 -33.86 -17.91
N HIS A 691 38.39 -33.86 -16.81
CA HIS A 691 39.75 -34.40 -16.72
C HIS A 691 39.81 -35.46 -15.63
N ASP A 692 40.38 -36.62 -15.94
CA ASP A 692 40.68 -37.70 -14.98
C ASP A 692 42.19 -37.71 -14.71
N ASP A 693 42.59 -37.36 -13.48
CA ASP A 693 43.98 -37.27 -13.06
C ASP A 693 44.69 -38.64 -13.11
N ARG A 694 43.94 -39.74 -13.01
CA ARG A 694 44.44 -41.13 -12.97
C ARG A 694 44.66 -41.70 -14.38
N THR A 695 43.84 -41.35 -15.38
CA THR A 695 44.06 -41.73 -16.79
C THR A 695 44.76 -40.68 -17.64
N GLN A 696 44.89 -39.44 -17.14
CA GLN A 696 45.42 -38.30 -17.89
C GLN A 696 44.64 -38.08 -19.21
N SER A 697 43.32 -38.21 -19.15
CA SER A 697 42.41 -38.13 -20.29
C SER A 697 41.52 -36.90 -20.22
N ASP A 698 41.60 -36.05 -21.25
CA ASP A 698 40.75 -34.88 -21.46
C ASP A 698 39.52 -35.25 -22.30
N ASP A 699 38.36 -35.38 -21.65
CA ASP A 699 37.09 -35.61 -22.31
C ASP A 699 36.24 -34.34 -22.34
N TRP A 700 35.40 -34.20 -23.36
CA TRP A 700 34.48 -33.08 -23.53
C TRP A 700 33.22 -33.46 -24.33
N ASP A 701 32.18 -32.64 -24.19
CA ASP A 701 31.03 -32.60 -25.12
C ASP A 701 30.58 -31.16 -25.38
N LEU A 702 29.95 -30.97 -26.53
CA LEU A 702 29.36 -29.69 -26.94
C LEU A 702 27.99 -29.96 -27.56
N THR A 703 26.95 -29.37 -26.97
CA THR A 703 25.60 -29.36 -27.54
C THR A 703 25.11 -27.93 -27.68
N GLY A 704 24.32 -27.65 -28.71
CA GLY A 704 23.77 -26.32 -28.90
C GLY A 704 22.60 -26.28 -29.86
N ASN A 705 21.74 -25.28 -29.69
CA ASN A 705 20.64 -24.99 -30.60
C ASN A 705 20.63 -23.48 -30.86
N HIS A 706 20.38 -23.09 -32.11
CA HIS A 706 20.27 -21.71 -32.55
C HIS A 706 19.03 -21.57 -33.45
N SER A 707 18.30 -20.48 -33.30
CA SER A 707 17.16 -20.13 -34.15
C SER A 707 17.16 -18.62 -34.37
N GLN A 708 17.19 -18.17 -35.62
CA GLN A 708 17.25 -16.77 -36.00
C GLN A 708 16.25 -16.46 -37.12
N GLU A 709 15.38 -15.49 -36.84
CA GLU A 709 14.53 -14.83 -37.82
C GLU A 709 15.37 -13.75 -38.52
N ILE A 710 15.92 -14.08 -39.69
CA ILE A 710 16.69 -13.13 -40.52
C ILE A 710 15.73 -12.12 -41.16
N THR A 711 14.53 -12.58 -41.52
CA THR A 711 13.36 -11.74 -41.86
C THR A 711 12.09 -12.50 -41.43
N PRO A 712 10.91 -11.87 -41.38
CA PRO A 712 9.63 -12.57 -41.18
C PRO A 712 9.26 -13.62 -42.25
N ARG A 713 10.13 -13.80 -43.27
CA ARG A 713 10.06 -14.85 -44.28
C ARG A 713 11.28 -15.76 -44.29
N THR A 714 12.33 -15.51 -43.51
CA THR A 714 13.61 -16.23 -43.55
C THR A 714 14.01 -16.71 -42.16
N GLN A 715 13.87 -17.99 -41.89
CA GLN A 715 14.31 -18.63 -40.65
C GLN A 715 15.61 -19.40 -40.88
N LEU A 716 16.63 -19.10 -40.06
CA LEU A 716 17.81 -19.93 -39.87
C LEU A 716 17.61 -20.77 -38.60
N SER A 717 17.95 -22.04 -38.65
CA SER A 717 18.05 -22.88 -37.44
C SER A 717 19.25 -23.81 -37.51
N ALA A 718 19.95 -23.95 -36.39
CA ALA A 718 21.13 -24.80 -36.27
C ALA A 718 21.05 -25.66 -35.01
N ARG A 719 21.61 -26.86 -35.08
CA ARG A 719 21.79 -27.80 -33.98
C ARG A 719 23.22 -28.34 -34.03
N ALA A 720 23.87 -28.34 -32.88
CA ALA A 720 25.21 -28.89 -32.69
C ALA A 720 25.14 -30.02 -31.65
N SER A 721 25.85 -31.12 -31.92
CA SER A 721 26.05 -32.24 -31.03
C SER A 721 27.39 -32.91 -31.37
N PHE A 722 28.35 -32.79 -30.46
CA PHE A 722 29.71 -33.29 -30.59
C PHE A 722 30.18 -33.90 -29.26
N VAL A 723 31.01 -34.94 -29.33
CA VAL A 723 31.65 -35.58 -28.18
C VAL A 723 33.11 -35.85 -28.52
N SER A 724 33.95 -35.82 -27.49
CA SER A 724 35.34 -36.30 -27.48
C SER A 724 35.46 -37.78 -27.83
N SER A 725 34.82 -38.66 -27.06
CA SER A 725 34.99 -40.10 -27.13
C SER A 725 33.70 -40.89 -26.84
N LYS A 726 33.59 -42.10 -27.40
CA LYS A 726 32.55 -43.09 -27.05
C LYS A 726 32.66 -43.53 -25.58
N ALA A 727 33.89 -43.66 -25.07
CA ALA A 727 34.16 -44.00 -23.68
C ALA A 727 33.54 -42.97 -22.72
N TYR A 728 33.79 -41.67 -22.95
CA TYR A 728 33.14 -40.59 -22.21
C TYR A 728 31.63 -40.61 -22.37
N SER A 729 31.14 -40.79 -23.60
CA SER A 729 29.70 -40.71 -23.86
C SER A 729 28.92 -41.74 -23.04
N THR A 730 29.47 -42.95 -22.93
CA THR A 730 28.88 -44.10 -22.22
C THR A 730 29.25 -44.18 -20.72
N SER A 731 30.22 -43.40 -20.25
CA SER A 731 30.70 -43.40 -18.85
C SER A 731 29.65 -42.90 -17.85
N ASN A 732 29.66 -43.48 -16.64
CA ASN A 732 28.83 -43.03 -15.51
C ASN A 732 29.56 -42.07 -14.56
N LEU A 733 30.90 -41.92 -14.67
CA LEU A 733 31.72 -41.19 -13.70
C LEU A 733 31.24 -39.75 -13.49
N TYR A 734 30.83 -39.11 -14.58
CA TYR A 734 30.53 -37.67 -14.65
C TYR A 734 29.04 -37.33 -14.50
N GLY A 735 28.24 -38.26 -13.95
CA GLY A 735 26.81 -38.05 -13.68
C GLY A 735 25.92 -37.97 -14.92
N ARG A 736 26.38 -38.48 -16.07
CA ARG A 736 25.60 -38.51 -17.33
C ARG A 736 24.37 -39.40 -17.17
N THR A 737 23.23 -38.96 -17.69
CA THR A 737 21.98 -39.75 -17.61
C THR A 737 22.06 -40.99 -18.50
N LEU A 738 21.29 -42.03 -18.15
CA LEU A 738 21.20 -43.24 -18.97
C LEU A 738 20.76 -42.95 -20.42
N TYR A 739 19.95 -41.90 -20.65
CA TYR A 739 19.55 -41.51 -22.01
C TYR A 739 20.72 -40.96 -22.84
N GLU A 740 21.58 -40.14 -22.22
CA GLU A 740 22.79 -39.63 -22.88
C GLU A 740 23.82 -40.75 -23.10
N ARG A 741 23.98 -41.65 -22.13
CA ARG A 741 24.86 -42.83 -22.21
C ARG A 741 24.42 -43.84 -23.28
N LEU A 742 23.13 -43.90 -23.60
CA LEU A 742 22.58 -44.73 -24.68
C LEU A 742 22.53 -44.02 -26.05
N ASN A 743 22.97 -42.76 -26.17
CA ASN A 743 22.91 -42.06 -27.45
C ASN A 743 24.09 -42.42 -28.37
N ARG A 744 23.80 -43.29 -29.35
CA ARG A 744 24.78 -43.81 -30.32
C ARG A 744 25.08 -42.86 -31.49
N PHE A 745 24.15 -41.93 -31.78
CA PHE A 745 24.24 -41.04 -32.94
C PHE A 745 24.31 -39.56 -32.54
N LEU A 746 25.30 -38.84 -33.07
CA LEU A 746 25.42 -37.39 -32.90
C LEU A 746 25.01 -36.68 -34.19
N ASN A 747 23.85 -36.03 -34.15
CA ASN A 747 23.30 -35.31 -35.30
C ASN A 747 23.50 -33.80 -35.10
N SER A 748 24.23 -33.18 -36.01
CA SER A 748 24.40 -31.73 -36.11
C SER A 748 23.85 -31.24 -37.45
N SER A 749 22.94 -30.27 -37.44
CA SER A 749 22.24 -29.83 -38.64
C SER A 749 22.16 -28.30 -38.73
N LEU A 750 22.22 -27.76 -39.94
CA LEU A 750 22.09 -26.34 -40.23
C LEU A 750 21.09 -26.17 -41.38
N SER A 751 19.98 -25.46 -41.14
CA SER A 751 18.93 -25.25 -42.14
C SER A 751 18.49 -23.79 -42.24
N LEU A 752 18.25 -23.34 -43.46
CA LEU A 752 17.80 -22.01 -43.82
C LEU A 752 16.54 -22.13 -44.69
N THR A 753 15.39 -21.71 -44.14
CA THR A 753 14.08 -21.74 -44.80
C THR A 753 13.64 -20.33 -45.16
N HIS A 754 13.38 -20.07 -46.44
CA HIS A 754 12.81 -18.82 -46.96
C HIS A 754 11.42 -19.05 -47.56
N ASN A 755 10.39 -18.55 -46.90
CA ASN A 755 8.97 -18.66 -47.27
C ASN A 755 8.47 -17.36 -47.92
N ALA A 756 8.56 -17.27 -49.24
CA ALA A 756 7.82 -16.27 -50.01
C ALA A 756 6.39 -16.76 -50.30
N ASP A 757 5.47 -15.84 -50.63
CA ASP A 757 4.04 -16.17 -50.83
C ASP A 757 3.79 -17.25 -51.91
N TRP A 758 4.72 -17.36 -52.86
CA TRP A 758 4.65 -18.21 -54.05
C TRP A 758 5.71 -19.33 -54.09
N VAL A 759 6.68 -19.34 -53.16
CA VAL A 759 7.72 -20.38 -53.10
C VAL A 759 8.33 -20.45 -51.69
N SER A 760 8.56 -21.67 -51.19
CA SER A 760 9.30 -21.98 -49.97
C SER A 760 10.59 -22.70 -50.35
N ILE A 761 11.73 -22.09 -50.05
CA ILE A 761 13.08 -22.62 -50.31
C ILE A 761 13.67 -23.04 -48.97
N THR A 762 14.06 -24.30 -48.81
CA THR A 762 14.77 -24.80 -47.63
C THR A 762 16.11 -25.39 -48.06
N ALA A 763 17.22 -24.75 -47.67
CA ALA A 763 18.55 -25.31 -47.78
C ALA A 763 18.95 -25.95 -46.44
N ALA A 764 19.41 -27.20 -46.45
CA ALA A 764 19.77 -27.94 -45.24
C ALA A 764 21.10 -28.70 -45.42
N LEU A 765 21.90 -28.69 -44.35
CA LEU A 765 23.12 -29.48 -44.14
C LEU A 765 22.88 -30.37 -42.92
N ASP A 766 23.25 -31.64 -43.00
CA ASP A 766 23.24 -32.58 -41.86
C ASP A 766 24.55 -33.35 -41.77
N ARG A 767 25.09 -33.42 -40.56
CA ARG A 767 26.25 -34.21 -40.15
C ARG A 767 25.76 -35.22 -39.12
N ARG A 768 25.87 -36.51 -39.44
CA ARG A 768 25.59 -37.62 -38.52
C ARG A 768 26.86 -38.38 -38.24
N GLN A 769 27.18 -38.52 -36.96
CA GLN A 769 28.28 -39.36 -36.49
C GLN A 769 27.70 -40.60 -35.78
N ASP A 770 28.25 -41.79 -36.03
CA ASP A 770 27.95 -43.05 -35.34
C ASP A 770 29.14 -43.42 -34.45
N LEU A 771 28.92 -43.43 -33.14
CA LEU A 771 29.97 -43.67 -32.15
C LEU A 771 30.43 -45.13 -32.09
N ASP A 772 29.68 -46.08 -32.65
CA ASP A 772 30.03 -47.51 -32.62
C ASP A 772 30.70 -48.02 -33.90
N ALA A 773 30.92 -47.13 -34.89
CA ALA A 773 31.38 -47.50 -36.22
C ALA A 773 32.81 -48.07 -36.27
N ASP A 774 33.63 -47.75 -35.27
CA ASP A 774 35.02 -48.18 -35.15
C ASP A 774 35.18 -49.50 -34.36
N ASP A 775 34.09 -50.11 -33.87
CA ASP A 775 34.14 -51.42 -33.18
C ASP A 775 34.38 -52.56 -34.19
N ASP A 776 35.43 -53.36 -33.98
CA ASP A 776 35.75 -54.51 -34.82
C ASP A 776 34.62 -55.57 -34.79
N ILE A 777 34.01 -55.83 -35.95
CA ILE A 777 32.84 -56.72 -36.10
C ILE A 777 33.26 -58.20 -35.99
N SER A 778 33.53 -58.63 -34.77
CA SER A 778 33.89 -60.00 -34.39
C SER A 778 32.69 -60.96 -34.50
N THR A 779 32.39 -61.41 -35.71
CA THR A 779 31.42 -62.50 -35.93
C THR A 779 32.02 -63.86 -35.55
N PRO A 780 31.42 -64.62 -34.62
CA PRO A 780 31.91 -65.96 -34.27
C PRO A 780 31.57 -66.96 -35.38
N TYR A 781 32.49 -67.17 -36.31
CA TYR A 781 32.31 -68.13 -37.40
C TYR A 781 32.38 -69.57 -36.86
N ALA A 782 31.27 -70.29 -36.92
CA ALA A 782 31.15 -71.64 -36.38
C ALA A 782 31.79 -72.69 -37.31
N GLY A 783 33.12 -72.67 -37.46
CA GLY A 783 33.86 -73.71 -38.18
C GLY A 783 35.31 -73.38 -38.54
N GLY A 784 36.26 -73.84 -37.72
CA GLY A 784 37.67 -73.99 -38.08
C GLY A 784 38.60 -72.79 -37.73
N PRO A 785 39.91 -73.04 -37.53
CA PRO A 785 40.88 -72.01 -37.13
C PRO A 785 41.43 -71.24 -38.34
N VAL A 786 40.69 -70.25 -38.84
CA VAL A 786 41.20 -69.28 -39.83
C VAL A 786 40.86 -67.85 -39.39
N THR A 787 41.74 -67.26 -38.59
CA THR A 787 41.62 -65.87 -38.11
C THR A 787 41.97 -64.89 -39.24
N VAL A 788 40.98 -64.53 -40.06
CA VAL A 788 41.13 -63.45 -41.06
C VAL A 788 40.70 -62.12 -40.43
N PRO A 789 41.58 -61.12 -40.27
CA PRO A 789 41.19 -59.80 -39.79
C PRO A 789 40.43 -59.04 -40.89
N ARG A 790 39.11 -59.26 -40.97
CA ARG A 790 38.20 -58.44 -41.77
C ARG A 790 37.84 -57.17 -41.01
N VAL A 791 38.77 -56.22 -40.97
CA VAL A 791 38.45 -54.84 -40.57
C VAL A 791 37.41 -54.30 -41.56
N SER A 792 36.18 -54.17 -41.06
CA SER A 792 35.02 -53.70 -41.79
C SER A 792 34.33 -52.62 -40.96
N SER A 793 35.11 -51.61 -40.55
CA SER A 793 34.58 -50.42 -39.88
C SER A 793 33.48 -49.79 -40.74
N LEU A 794 32.44 -49.34 -40.07
CA LEU A 794 31.45 -48.47 -40.69
C LEU A 794 32.05 -47.06 -40.80
N PRO A 795 31.54 -46.19 -41.69
CA PRO A 795 31.96 -44.80 -41.69
C PRO A 795 31.42 -44.09 -40.43
N ASN A 796 32.30 -43.88 -39.45
CA ASN A 796 32.03 -43.12 -38.20
C ASN A 796 31.36 -41.77 -38.48
N LEU A 797 31.74 -41.11 -39.59
CA LEU A 797 31.22 -39.81 -39.99
C LEU A 797 30.51 -39.85 -41.35
N THR A 798 29.26 -39.39 -41.37
CA THR A 798 28.47 -39.10 -42.59
C THR A 798 28.14 -37.61 -42.64
N GLU A 799 28.58 -36.92 -43.69
CA GLU A 799 28.28 -35.50 -43.92
C GLU A 799 27.51 -35.31 -45.23
N THR A 800 26.41 -34.56 -45.17
CA THR A 800 25.57 -34.25 -46.34
C THR A 800 25.79 -32.79 -46.76
N LEU A 801 26.35 -32.62 -47.96
CA LEU A 801 26.47 -31.33 -48.64
C LEU A 801 25.07 -30.83 -49.08
N PRO A 802 24.87 -29.52 -49.23
CA PRO A 802 23.58 -28.90 -48.94
C PRO A 802 22.45 -29.39 -49.85
N ASN A 803 21.43 -29.99 -49.23
CA ASN A 803 20.17 -30.35 -49.88
C ASN A 803 19.29 -29.09 -49.97
N ILE A 804 18.85 -28.72 -51.17
CA ILE A 804 17.99 -27.54 -51.38
C ILE A 804 16.62 -27.99 -51.89
N ALA A 805 15.60 -27.90 -51.04
CA ALA A 805 14.21 -28.12 -51.41
C ALA A 805 13.57 -26.79 -51.83
N VAL A 806 12.87 -26.77 -52.97
CA VAL A 806 12.11 -25.63 -53.49
C VAL A 806 10.67 -26.08 -53.71
N SER A 807 9.79 -25.77 -52.77
CA SER A 807 8.36 -26.11 -52.85
C SER A 807 7.51 -24.91 -53.24
N PHE A 808 6.56 -25.12 -54.13
CA PHE A 808 5.55 -24.15 -54.54
C PHE A 808 4.24 -24.53 -53.81
N PRO A 809 3.73 -23.69 -52.90
CA PRO A 809 2.62 -24.06 -52.02
C PRO A 809 1.34 -24.29 -52.83
N THR A 810 0.55 -25.30 -52.42
CA THR A 810 -0.70 -25.71 -53.08
C THR A 810 -1.66 -24.53 -53.23
N ARG A 811 -1.75 -24.01 -54.45
CA ARG A 811 -2.65 -22.92 -54.85
C ARG A 811 -3.57 -23.42 -55.93
N THR A 812 -4.82 -22.96 -55.94
CA THR A 812 -5.73 -23.26 -57.05
C THR A 812 -5.23 -22.53 -58.29
N LEU A 813 -5.20 -23.21 -59.44
CA LEU A 813 -4.66 -22.68 -60.69
C LEU A 813 -5.32 -21.34 -61.06
N GLY A 814 -6.63 -21.19 -60.84
CA GLY A 814 -7.35 -19.93 -61.03
C GLY A 814 -6.91 -18.78 -60.12
N SER A 815 -6.35 -19.07 -58.94
CA SER A 815 -5.82 -18.06 -58.00
C SER A 815 -4.39 -17.58 -58.33
N MET A 816 -3.72 -18.21 -59.31
CA MET A 816 -2.37 -17.83 -59.72
C MET A 816 -2.36 -16.48 -60.44
N GLY A 817 -1.34 -15.66 -60.18
CA GLY A 817 -1.23 -14.30 -60.71
C GLY A 817 -1.49 -14.13 -62.22
N PRO A 818 -1.00 -15.02 -63.12
CA PRO A 818 -1.26 -14.92 -64.56
C PRO A 818 -2.65 -15.38 -65.02
N LEU A 819 -3.38 -16.14 -64.20
CA LEU A 819 -4.69 -16.73 -64.56
C LEU A 819 -5.87 -15.98 -63.91
N ARG A 820 -5.61 -15.26 -62.81
CA ARG A 820 -6.57 -14.40 -62.12
C ARG A 820 -7.07 -13.27 -63.03
N GLY A 821 -8.39 -13.10 -63.10
CA GLY A 821 -9.06 -12.16 -64.01
C GLY A 821 -9.29 -12.70 -65.42
N THR A 822 -8.87 -13.93 -65.74
CA THR A 822 -9.13 -14.56 -67.06
C THR A 822 -10.37 -15.44 -67.03
N TRP A 823 -10.88 -15.84 -68.20
CA TRP A 823 -11.99 -16.81 -68.30
C TRP A 823 -11.65 -18.19 -67.68
N LEU A 824 -10.37 -18.50 -67.50
CA LEU A 824 -9.88 -19.71 -66.86
C LEU A 824 -9.91 -19.64 -65.32
N GLU A 825 -10.05 -18.45 -64.70
CA GLU A 825 -10.03 -18.30 -63.24
C GLU A 825 -11.08 -19.18 -62.54
N LYS A 826 -12.33 -19.16 -63.04
CA LYS A 826 -13.43 -19.94 -62.46
C LYS A 826 -13.29 -21.45 -62.65
N PRO A 827 -13.13 -22.01 -63.87
CA PRO A 827 -13.01 -23.46 -64.05
C PRO A 827 -11.73 -24.04 -63.44
N LEU A 828 -10.67 -23.23 -63.23
CA LEU A 828 -9.45 -23.65 -62.55
C LEU A 828 -9.43 -23.28 -61.05
N SER A 829 -10.54 -22.78 -60.49
CA SER A 829 -10.60 -22.36 -59.08
C SER A 829 -10.68 -23.51 -58.07
N THR A 830 -11.01 -24.73 -58.51
CA THR A 830 -11.03 -25.95 -57.67
C THR A 830 -9.76 -26.81 -57.83
N VAL A 831 -9.02 -26.62 -58.92
CA VAL A 831 -7.84 -27.44 -59.25
C VAL A 831 -6.59 -26.87 -58.59
N TYR A 832 -6.13 -27.51 -57.53
CA TYR A 832 -4.89 -27.19 -56.82
C TYR A 832 -3.69 -27.74 -57.58
N MET A 833 -2.62 -26.93 -57.71
CA MET A 833 -1.32 -27.36 -58.22
C MET A 833 -0.28 -27.30 -57.10
N SER A 834 0.51 -28.35 -56.97
CA SER A 834 1.78 -28.39 -56.23
C SER A 834 2.95 -28.64 -57.18
N LEU A 835 4.12 -28.16 -56.79
CA LEU A 835 5.40 -28.56 -57.37
C LEU A 835 6.45 -28.48 -56.25
N THR A 836 7.25 -29.52 -56.05
CA THR A 836 8.45 -29.45 -55.20
C THR A 836 9.65 -30.00 -55.94
N SER A 837 10.77 -29.30 -55.85
CA SER A 837 12.03 -29.61 -56.53
C SER A 837 13.14 -29.73 -55.48
N HIS A 838 13.68 -30.93 -55.26
CA HIS A 838 14.76 -31.17 -54.30
C HIS A 838 16.09 -31.38 -55.03
N PHE A 839 17.10 -30.60 -54.67
CA PHE A 839 18.46 -30.68 -55.19
C PHE A 839 19.34 -31.38 -54.14
N GLY A 840 19.44 -32.70 -54.23
CA GLY A 840 20.25 -33.51 -53.32
C GLY A 840 21.70 -33.65 -53.78
N SER A 841 22.62 -33.73 -52.83
CA SER A 841 23.98 -34.22 -53.07
C SER A 841 24.14 -35.62 -52.46
N ILE A 842 24.91 -36.48 -53.11
CA ILE A 842 25.07 -37.88 -52.69
C ILE A 842 26.57 -38.19 -52.66
N HIS A 843 27.00 -38.80 -51.56
CA HIS A 843 28.40 -39.06 -51.25
C HIS A 843 28.70 -40.55 -51.44
N GLU A 844 29.65 -40.86 -52.33
CA GLU A 844 30.07 -42.23 -52.63
C GLU A 844 31.50 -42.45 -52.11
N GLN A 845 31.65 -43.26 -51.08
CA GLN A 845 32.93 -43.69 -50.55
C GLN A 845 33.39 -44.97 -51.25
N ARG A 846 34.64 -45.02 -51.72
CA ARG A 846 35.29 -46.25 -52.19
C ARG A 846 36.62 -46.49 -51.50
N GLY A 847 36.74 -47.63 -50.81
CA GLY A 847 38.03 -48.22 -50.49
C GLY A 847 38.56 -49.03 -51.68
N VAL A 848 39.76 -48.70 -52.16
CA VAL A 848 40.47 -49.45 -53.20
C VAL A 848 41.65 -50.19 -52.57
N LEU A 849 41.63 -51.53 -52.64
CA LEU A 849 42.81 -52.36 -52.37
C LEU A 849 43.87 -52.09 -53.45
N LEU A 850 44.99 -51.49 -53.07
CA LEU A 850 46.12 -51.18 -53.97
C LEU A 850 47.18 -52.29 -54.03
N GLY A 851 47.10 -53.29 -53.15
CA GLY A 851 47.99 -54.44 -53.14
C GLY A 851 48.26 -54.96 -51.74
N TYR A 852 48.98 -56.09 -51.68
CA TYR A 852 49.53 -56.64 -50.45
C TYR A 852 50.98 -56.16 -50.29
N ALA A 853 51.34 -55.73 -49.07
CA ALA A 853 52.73 -55.70 -48.64
C ALA A 853 53.24 -57.14 -48.40
N PRO A 854 54.56 -57.37 -48.31
CA PRO A 854 55.12 -58.69 -47.99
C PRO A 854 54.58 -59.27 -46.66
N ASP A 855 54.18 -58.38 -45.75
CA ASP A 855 53.77 -58.68 -44.37
C ASP A 855 52.26 -59.02 -44.27
N ASN A 856 51.63 -59.42 -45.39
CA ASN A 856 50.20 -59.72 -45.54
C ASN A 856 49.23 -58.53 -45.28
N SER A 857 49.73 -57.33 -45.01
CA SER A 857 48.90 -56.13 -44.84
C SER A 857 48.42 -55.58 -46.20
N ALA A 858 47.13 -55.25 -46.27
CA ALA A 858 46.49 -54.70 -47.47
C ALA A 858 46.49 -53.16 -47.41
N ILE A 859 47.05 -52.50 -48.42
CA ILE A 859 46.99 -51.03 -48.52
C ILE A 859 45.64 -50.64 -49.13
N VAL A 860 44.77 -50.05 -48.32
CA VAL A 860 43.50 -49.46 -48.76
C VAL A 860 43.68 -47.97 -49.01
N LYS A 861 43.37 -47.50 -50.22
CA LYS A 861 43.23 -46.08 -50.53
C LYS A 861 41.76 -45.71 -50.63
N GLN A 862 41.32 -44.80 -49.76
CA GLN A 862 40.01 -44.16 -49.86
C GLN A 862 40.00 -43.16 -51.02
N VAL A 863 38.90 -43.13 -51.77
CA VAL A 863 38.57 -42.09 -52.75
C VAL A 863 37.10 -41.73 -52.56
N ASP A 864 36.85 -40.47 -52.22
CA ASP A 864 35.51 -39.92 -52.03
C ASP A 864 35.02 -39.25 -53.32
N LEU A 865 33.77 -39.50 -53.70
CA LEU A 865 33.16 -38.94 -54.90
C LEU A 865 31.78 -38.34 -54.60
N THR A 866 31.66 -37.02 -54.72
CA THR A 866 30.38 -36.32 -54.54
C THR A 866 29.64 -36.20 -55.87
N ARG A 867 28.41 -36.70 -55.92
CA ARG A 867 27.48 -36.58 -57.06
C ARG A 867 26.26 -35.72 -56.69
N ARG A 868 25.42 -35.38 -57.67
CA ARG A 868 24.22 -34.53 -57.50
C ARG A 868 23.00 -35.19 -58.15
N ALA A 869 21.83 -35.00 -57.53
CA ALA A 869 20.53 -35.47 -58.02
C ALA A 869 19.49 -34.35 -57.92
N LEU A 870 18.46 -34.41 -58.76
CA LEU A 870 17.35 -33.45 -58.83
C LEU A 870 16.03 -34.20 -58.87
N GLN A 871 15.12 -33.88 -57.95
CA GLN A 871 13.86 -34.59 -57.73
C GLN A 871 12.65 -33.66 -57.84
N ASN A 872 11.84 -33.85 -58.88
CA ASN A 872 10.69 -33.02 -59.18
C ASN A 872 9.35 -33.73 -58.92
N SER A 873 8.65 -33.32 -57.86
CA SER A 873 7.29 -33.78 -57.53
C SER A 873 6.25 -32.71 -57.87
N PHE A 874 5.76 -32.76 -59.10
CA PHE A 874 4.52 -32.08 -59.52
C PHE A 874 3.29 -32.77 -58.92
N GLY A 875 2.19 -32.04 -58.77
CA GLY A 875 0.91 -32.62 -58.38
C GLY A 875 -0.30 -31.74 -58.71
N LEU A 876 -1.43 -32.41 -58.94
CA LEU A 876 -2.74 -31.80 -59.18
C LEU A 876 -3.78 -32.45 -58.27
N SER A 877 -4.76 -31.69 -57.81
CA SER A 877 -5.92 -32.22 -57.06
C SER A 877 -7.18 -31.34 -57.17
N ASP A 878 -8.35 -31.96 -57.04
CA ASP A 878 -9.65 -31.28 -56.88
C ASP A 878 -10.25 -31.61 -55.49
N SER A 879 -11.37 -30.96 -55.17
CA SER A 879 -12.15 -31.02 -53.94
C SER A 879 -12.71 -32.40 -53.57
N GLU A 880 -12.79 -33.35 -54.50
CA GLU A 880 -12.87 -34.79 -54.21
C GLU A 880 -11.48 -35.40 -54.46
N GLN A 881 -10.82 -35.89 -53.41
CA GLN A 881 -9.36 -36.01 -53.39
C GLN A 881 -8.78 -37.07 -54.33
N VAL A 882 -8.32 -36.63 -55.49
CA VAL A 882 -7.28 -37.28 -56.30
C VAL A 882 -5.99 -36.47 -56.15
N THR A 883 -4.88 -37.13 -55.86
CA THR A 883 -3.54 -36.53 -55.76
C THR A 883 -2.60 -37.26 -56.69
N PHE A 884 -2.04 -36.52 -57.64
CA PHE A 884 -0.90 -36.97 -58.43
C PHE A 884 0.39 -36.56 -57.70
N ASP A 885 1.31 -37.50 -57.51
CA ASP A 885 2.69 -37.23 -57.07
C ASP A 885 3.64 -37.75 -58.14
N PHE A 886 4.45 -36.86 -58.70
CA PHE A 886 5.61 -37.21 -59.52
C PHE A 886 6.84 -37.36 -58.61
N ASP A 887 7.86 -38.08 -59.07
CA ASP A 887 9.09 -38.30 -58.31
C ASP A 887 10.23 -38.66 -59.27
N GLU A 888 11.42 -38.12 -59.05
CA GLU A 888 12.57 -38.20 -59.96
C GLU A 888 13.85 -38.40 -59.15
N GLN A 889 14.27 -39.65 -58.92
CA GLN A 889 15.44 -39.98 -58.09
C GLN A 889 16.38 -40.95 -58.81
N GLY A 890 17.66 -40.90 -58.47
CA GLY A 890 18.67 -41.82 -59.04
C GLY A 890 19.98 -41.85 -58.25
N HIS A 891 20.36 -43.03 -57.73
CA HIS A 891 21.75 -43.35 -57.35
C HIS A 891 22.03 -44.85 -57.21
N HIS A 892 23.23 -45.28 -57.65
CA HIS A 892 23.84 -46.63 -57.55
C HIS A 892 24.58 -46.80 -56.18
N ILE A 893 25.06 -47.96 -55.72
CA ILE A 893 25.85 -49.04 -56.39
C ILE A 893 25.70 -50.40 -55.70
N GLY A 894 25.79 -51.50 -56.48
CA GLY A 894 26.04 -52.86 -55.97
C GLY A 894 27.49 -53.36 -56.20
N ILE A 895 27.91 -54.35 -55.41
CA ILE A 895 29.30 -54.85 -55.38
C ILE A 895 29.59 -55.78 -56.57
N GLY A 896 30.70 -55.54 -57.29
CA GLY A 896 31.18 -56.43 -58.35
C GLY A 896 32.63 -56.13 -58.76
N THR A 897 33.41 -57.17 -59.04
CA THR A 897 34.83 -57.05 -59.40
C THR A 897 35.05 -56.54 -60.82
N GLY A 898 35.64 -55.35 -60.95
CA GLY A 898 36.45 -54.97 -62.13
C GLY A 898 35.69 -54.63 -63.42
N GLN A 899 35.06 -53.46 -63.49
CA GLN A 899 34.82 -52.76 -64.76
C GLN A 899 34.69 -51.24 -64.58
N THR A 900 35.19 -50.47 -65.56
CA THR A 900 35.12 -49.00 -65.57
C THR A 900 33.74 -48.53 -66.06
N LEU A 901 33.08 -47.63 -65.32
CA LEU A 901 31.72 -47.19 -65.61
C LEU A 901 31.69 -45.79 -66.25
N THR A 902 31.20 -45.72 -67.49
CA THR A 902 30.89 -44.46 -68.19
C THR A 902 29.55 -43.90 -67.72
N GLY A 903 29.46 -42.57 -67.56
CA GLY A 903 28.25 -41.90 -67.07
C GLY A 903 27.01 -42.12 -67.95
N THR A 904 25.88 -42.40 -67.32
CA THR A 904 24.56 -42.53 -67.97
C THR A 904 23.49 -41.86 -67.10
N SER A 905 22.57 -41.14 -67.74
CA SER A 905 21.44 -40.47 -67.09
C SER A 905 20.16 -41.26 -67.29
N ALA A 906 19.28 -41.29 -66.29
CA ALA A 906 17.96 -41.88 -66.37
C ALA A 906 16.95 -40.97 -65.66
N ALA A 907 15.75 -40.83 -66.24
CA ALA A 907 14.62 -40.15 -65.62
C ALA A 907 13.57 -41.18 -65.22
N VAL A 908 12.99 -41.00 -64.03
CA VAL A 908 11.85 -41.77 -63.52
C VAL A 908 10.67 -40.80 -63.44
N TRP A 909 9.45 -41.28 -63.68
CA TRP A 909 8.25 -40.53 -63.35
C TRP A 909 7.25 -41.43 -62.65
N ARG A 910 6.56 -40.86 -61.67
CA ARG A 910 5.49 -41.52 -60.93
C ARG A 910 4.16 -40.83 -61.23
N THR A 911 3.07 -41.55 -61.07
CA THR A 911 1.71 -41.02 -61.21
C THR A 911 0.79 -41.74 -60.24
N GLY A 912 0.13 -40.96 -59.40
CA GLY A 912 -0.80 -41.42 -58.38
C GLY A 912 -2.25 -41.04 -58.70
N VAL A 913 -3.20 -41.86 -58.28
CA VAL A 913 -4.62 -41.54 -58.20
C VAL A 913 -5.12 -42.02 -56.84
N SER A 914 -5.28 -41.08 -55.90
CA SER A 914 -5.98 -41.32 -54.64
C SER A 914 -7.49 -41.14 -54.78
N SER A 915 -8.22 -41.67 -53.80
CA SER A 915 -9.64 -41.41 -53.54
C SER A 915 -9.92 -41.69 -52.06
N ASN A 916 -10.73 -40.86 -51.43
CA ASN A 916 -11.26 -41.13 -50.09
C ASN A 916 -12.74 -40.72 -49.98
N ALA A 917 -13.43 -41.33 -49.03
CA ALA A 917 -14.79 -40.97 -48.65
C ALA A 917 -14.89 -41.00 -47.12
N THR A 918 -15.85 -40.30 -46.53
CA THR A 918 -16.08 -40.34 -45.07
C THR A 918 -17.55 -40.56 -44.77
N PHE A 919 -17.88 -41.78 -44.35
CA PHE A 919 -19.20 -42.19 -43.89
C PHE A 919 -19.30 -42.01 -42.38
N TYR A 920 -20.48 -41.70 -41.84
CA TYR A 920 -20.69 -41.70 -40.40
C TYR A 920 -22.10 -42.16 -40.00
N GLY A 921 -22.16 -42.98 -38.96
CA GLY A 921 -23.38 -43.36 -38.27
C GLY A 921 -23.39 -42.83 -36.82
N THR A 922 -24.58 -42.59 -36.26
CA THR A 922 -24.72 -42.30 -34.82
C THR A 922 -25.64 -43.30 -34.15
N PHE A 923 -25.18 -43.83 -33.02
CA PHE A 923 -25.90 -44.76 -32.16
C PHE A 923 -26.12 -44.10 -30.79
N ARG A 924 -27.24 -44.41 -30.11
CA ARG A 924 -27.61 -43.78 -28.83
C ARG A 924 -27.93 -44.85 -27.78
N PRO A 925 -26.91 -45.52 -27.22
CA PRO A 925 -27.13 -46.50 -26.15
C PRO A 925 -27.69 -45.79 -24.91
N ARG A 926 -28.64 -46.43 -24.22
CA ARG A 926 -29.19 -45.92 -22.94
C ARG A 926 -28.32 -46.38 -21.76
N LEU A 927 -27.01 -46.15 -21.83
CA LEU A 927 -26.01 -46.74 -20.93
C LEU A 927 -25.38 -45.71 -19.99
N GLY A 928 -26.09 -45.37 -18.91
CA GLY A 928 -25.58 -44.50 -17.84
C GLY A 928 -25.22 -43.09 -18.33
N SER A 929 -23.95 -42.70 -18.14
CA SER A 929 -23.43 -41.40 -18.60
C SER A 929 -23.19 -41.33 -20.11
N LEU A 930 -23.18 -42.46 -20.85
CA LEU A 930 -22.99 -42.46 -22.30
C LEU A 930 -24.30 -42.10 -23.01
N VAL A 931 -24.28 -41.00 -23.76
CA VAL A 931 -25.46 -40.39 -24.43
C VAL A 931 -25.51 -40.77 -25.91
N GLY A 932 -24.35 -40.99 -26.53
CA GLY A 932 -24.25 -41.36 -27.93
C GLY A 932 -22.84 -41.79 -28.32
N LEU A 933 -22.77 -42.64 -29.33
CA LEU A 933 -21.57 -43.02 -30.04
C LEU A 933 -21.70 -42.58 -31.50
N ARG A 934 -20.61 -42.10 -32.11
CA ARG A 934 -20.54 -41.84 -33.55
C ARG A 934 -19.46 -42.73 -34.13
N HIS A 935 -19.82 -43.63 -35.03
CA HIS A 935 -18.84 -44.38 -35.81
C HIS A 935 -18.61 -43.62 -37.12
N ILE A 936 -17.38 -43.18 -37.35
CA ILE A 936 -16.91 -42.59 -38.61
C ILE A 936 -16.06 -43.64 -39.31
N ILE A 937 -16.34 -43.89 -40.58
CA ILE A 937 -15.62 -44.85 -41.42
C ILE A 937 -15.09 -44.10 -42.64
N THR A 938 -13.77 -43.97 -42.74
CA THR A 938 -13.08 -43.30 -43.83
C THR A 938 -12.29 -44.34 -44.63
N PRO A 939 -12.91 -44.98 -45.65
CA PRO A 939 -12.16 -45.76 -46.62
C PRO A 939 -11.32 -44.85 -47.50
N SER A 940 -10.14 -45.33 -47.86
CA SER A 940 -9.22 -44.70 -48.80
C SER A 940 -8.64 -45.75 -49.74
N ALA A 941 -8.40 -45.36 -50.98
CA ALA A 941 -7.65 -46.13 -51.96
C ALA A 941 -6.68 -45.20 -52.68
N SER A 942 -5.47 -45.66 -52.96
CA SER A 942 -4.53 -44.94 -53.82
C SER A 942 -3.79 -45.87 -54.75
N PHE A 943 -4.07 -45.73 -56.04
CA PHE A 943 -3.30 -46.36 -57.10
C PHE A 943 -2.04 -45.54 -57.36
N ALA A 944 -0.90 -46.22 -57.52
CA ALA A 944 0.37 -45.61 -57.90
C ALA A 944 1.04 -46.42 -59.01
N PHE A 945 1.46 -45.74 -60.07
CA PHE A 945 2.19 -46.29 -61.20
C PHE A 945 3.56 -45.61 -61.38
N SER A 946 4.55 -46.39 -61.78
CA SER A 946 5.85 -45.95 -62.30
C SER A 946 6.33 -46.97 -63.34
N PRO A 947 6.79 -46.56 -64.54
CA PRO A 947 7.31 -47.50 -65.53
C PRO A 947 8.67 -48.09 -65.13
N ALA A 948 9.11 -49.14 -65.81
CA ALA A 948 10.49 -49.63 -65.70
C ALA A 948 11.47 -48.66 -66.37
N THR A 949 12.71 -48.63 -65.87
CA THR A 949 13.83 -47.97 -66.55
C THR A 949 14.87 -49.00 -67.00
N THR A 950 15.64 -48.65 -68.04
CA THR A 950 16.63 -49.53 -68.70
C THR A 950 17.87 -49.88 -67.86
N ALA A 951 17.90 -49.50 -66.59
CA ALA A 951 19.02 -49.72 -65.67
C ALA A 951 18.66 -50.53 -64.41
N GLY A 952 17.46 -51.13 -64.35
CA GLY A 952 16.85 -51.65 -63.12
C GLY A 952 17.67 -52.59 -62.24
N ASP A 953 18.45 -53.53 -62.82
CA ASP A 953 19.20 -54.54 -62.04
C ASP A 953 20.55 -54.04 -61.46
N ARG A 954 20.92 -52.78 -61.68
CA ARG A 954 22.27 -52.26 -61.35
C ARG A 954 22.35 -51.46 -60.04
N PHE A 955 21.23 -51.28 -59.34
CA PHE A 955 21.11 -50.44 -58.14
C PHE A 955 21.03 -51.27 -56.85
N HIS A 956 21.48 -50.73 -55.72
CA HIS A 956 21.23 -51.27 -54.36
C HIS A 956 20.73 -50.14 -53.45
N ASP A 957 20.00 -50.51 -52.40
CA ASP A 957 19.27 -49.60 -51.51
C ASP A 957 20.01 -49.39 -50.17
N PHE A 958 20.08 -48.14 -49.72
CA PHE A 958 20.55 -47.75 -48.39
C PHE A 958 19.87 -46.45 -47.94
N GLY A 959 19.71 -46.26 -46.63
CA GLY A 959 19.18 -45.02 -46.06
C GLY A 959 17.68 -44.72 -46.31
N GLY A 960 16.95 -45.63 -46.97
CA GLY A 960 15.51 -45.47 -47.26
C GLY A 960 15.18 -44.86 -48.61
N PHE A 961 16.16 -44.74 -49.52
CA PHE A 961 16.00 -44.15 -50.86
C PHE A 961 16.22 -45.21 -51.97
N GLY A 962 15.44 -46.28 -51.92
CA GLY A 962 15.48 -47.37 -52.90
C GLY A 962 14.84 -46.99 -54.24
N VAL A 963 15.65 -46.65 -55.23
CA VAL A 963 15.18 -46.44 -56.62
C VAL A 963 14.83 -47.79 -57.25
N SER A 964 13.56 -48.18 -57.19
CA SER A 964 13.06 -49.35 -57.88
C SER A 964 13.00 -49.09 -59.40
N GLY A 965 14.07 -49.41 -60.13
CA GLY A 965 14.06 -49.37 -61.59
C GLY A 965 13.13 -50.42 -62.23
N GLY A 966 12.65 -51.38 -61.44
CA GLY A 966 11.52 -52.24 -61.79
C GLY A 966 10.20 -51.47 -61.76
N LYS A 967 9.46 -51.55 -62.87
CA LYS A 967 8.06 -51.09 -63.04
C LYS A 967 7.23 -51.37 -61.79
N GLN A 968 6.51 -50.37 -61.30
CA GLN A 968 5.57 -50.47 -60.18
C GLN A 968 4.15 -50.15 -60.64
N ALA A 969 3.18 -50.96 -60.21
CA ALA A 969 1.76 -50.64 -60.29
C ALA A 969 1.07 -51.29 -59.08
N PHE A 970 0.66 -50.50 -58.10
CA PHE A 970 0.00 -51.01 -56.91
C PHE A 970 -1.14 -50.11 -56.45
N MET A 971 -2.15 -50.70 -55.84
CA MET A 971 -3.22 -49.99 -55.13
C MET A 971 -3.04 -50.21 -53.63
N SER A 972 -2.63 -49.18 -52.91
CA SER A 972 -2.80 -49.12 -51.46
C SER A 972 -4.28 -48.93 -51.12
N PHE A 973 -4.73 -49.53 -50.03
CA PHE A 973 -6.06 -49.30 -49.48
C PHE A 973 -6.01 -49.20 -47.97
N GLY A 974 -6.86 -48.34 -47.41
CA GLY A 974 -6.98 -48.08 -45.98
C GLY A 974 -8.43 -48.02 -45.55
N LEU A 975 -8.72 -48.50 -44.35
CA LEU A 975 -10.03 -48.40 -43.71
C LEU A 975 -9.83 -47.85 -42.29
N ASP A 976 -10.04 -46.55 -42.15
CA ASP A 976 -9.92 -45.85 -40.88
C ASP A 976 -11.31 -45.81 -40.19
N GLN A 977 -11.45 -46.50 -39.07
CA GLN A 977 -12.67 -46.61 -38.26
C GLN A 977 -12.50 -45.87 -36.94
N ARG A 978 -13.16 -44.72 -36.78
CA ARG A 978 -13.09 -43.88 -35.58
C ARG A 978 -14.40 -43.89 -34.82
N LEU A 979 -14.36 -44.30 -33.55
CA LEU A 979 -15.47 -44.19 -32.62
C LEU A 979 -15.30 -42.91 -31.78
N GLN A 980 -16.26 -42.00 -31.91
CA GLN A 980 -16.42 -40.84 -31.02
C GLN A 980 -17.51 -41.15 -29.98
N ALA A 981 -17.45 -40.52 -28.80
CA ALA A 981 -18.47 -40.67 -27.77
C ALA A 981 -18.93 -39.33 -27.21
N LYS A 982 -20.24 -39.18 -26.94
CA LYS A 982 -20.82 -38.06 -26.18
C LYS A 982 -21.24 -38.58 -24.81
N VAL A 983 -20.65 -38.02 -23.76
CA VAL A 983 -20.85 -38.43 -22.36
C VAL A 983 -21.42 -37.25 -21.56
N ARG A 984 -22.36 -37.52 -20.64
CA ARG A 984 -22.96 -36.53 -19.74
C ARG A 984 -22.35 -36.63 -18.34
N HIS A 985 -21.89 -35.50 -17.81
CA HIS A 985 -21.38 -35.33 -16.45
C HIS A 985 -22.18 -34.19 -15.79
N GLY A 986 -23.08 -34.52 -14.86
CA GLY A 986 -24.10 -33.57 -14.39
C GLY A 986 -24.95 -33.09 -15.56
N ASP A 987 -25.09 -31.78 -15.75
CA ASP A 987 -25.78 -31.18 -16.90
C ASP A 987 -24.87 -30.82 -18.08
N ARG A 988 -23.56 -31.08 -17.98
CA ARG A 988 -22.60 -30.82 -19.06
C ARG A 988 -22.42 -32.06 -19.94
N PHE A 989 -22.33 -31.86 -21.25
CA PHE A 989 -22.00 -32.90 -22.22
C PHE A 989 -20.56 -32.71 -22.73
N SER A 990 -19.72 -33.72 -22.55
CA SER A 990 -18.37 -33.80 -23.14
C SER A 990 -18.41 -34.68 -24.39
N VAL A 991 -17.86 -34.18 -25.50
CA VAL A 991 -17.57 -35.00 -26.70
C VAL A 991 -16.14 -35.52 -26.59
N LEU A 992 -15.94 -36.76 -27.04
CA LEU A 992 -14.69 -37.51 -26.98
C LEU A 992 -14.38 -37.97 -28.40
N ASP A 993 -13.61 -37.17 -29.13
CA ASP A 993 -13.50 -37.31 -30.59
C ASP A 993 -12.75 -38.55 -31.07
N ASN A 994 -11.86 -39.12 -30.23
CA ASN A 994 -11.00 -40.26 -30.53
C ASN A 994 -11.07 -41.33 -29.42
N LEU A 995 -12.27 -41.75 -28.99
CA LEU A 995 -12.41 -42.81 -27.97
C LEU A 995 -11.72 -44.11 -28.42
N LEU A 996 -11.95 -44.50 -29.68
CA LEU A 996 -11.26 -45.61 -30.34
C LEU A 996 -10.97 -45.22 -31.80
N LEU A 997 -9.81 -45.62 -32.30
CA LEU A 997 -9.42 -45.53 -33.71
C LEU A 997 -8.82 -46.86 -34.13
N LEU A 998 -9.45 -47.57 -35.07
CA LEU A 998 -8.95 -48.77 -35.70
C LEU A 998 -8.61 -48.47 -37.16
N VAL A 999 -7.36 -48.65 -37.54
CA VAL A 999 -6.83 -48.42 -38.89
C VAL A 999 -6.39 -49.76 -39.45
N VAL A 1000 -6.97 -50.15 -40.59
CA VAL A 1000 -6.53 -51.32 -41.35
C VAL A 1000 -5.95 -50.85 -42.68
N ARG A 1001 -4.74 -51.29 -43.03
CA ARG A 1001 -4.05 -50.91 -44.27
C ARG A 1001 -3.48 -52.14 -44.97
N GLY A 1002 -3.51 -52.10 -46.29
CA GLY A 1002 -2.88 -53.10 -47.15
C GLY A 1002 -2.59 -52.52 -48.53
N SER A 1003 -1.97 -53.33 -49.39
CA SER A 1003 -1.75 -52.97 -50.78
C SER A 1003 -1.85 -54.20 -51.69
N TYR A 1004 -2.35 -53.98 -52.90
CA TYR A 1004 -2.44 -54.97 -53.96
C TYR A 1004 -1.46 -54.60 -55.07
N ASN A 1005 -0.48 -55.46 -55.34
CA ASN A 1005 0.50 -55.29 -56.40
C ASN A 1005 0.00 -55.93 -57.70
N PHE A 1006 -0.31 -55.11 -58.72
CA PHE A 1006 -0.77 -55.62 -60.02
C PHE A 1006 0.35 -56.33 -60.80
N LEU A 1007 1.62 -56.06 -60.46
CA LEU A 1007 2.79 -56.59 -61.15
C LEU A 1007 3.45 -57.76 -60.41
N TRP A 1008 2.78 -58.34 -59.40
CA TRP A 1008 3.33 -59.42 -58.57
C TRP A 1008 3.95 -60.58 -59.38
N LYS A 1009 3.31 -60.97 -60.50
CA LYS A 1009 3.83 -62.01 -61.42
C LYS A 1009 5.09 -61.56 -62.18
N GLU A 1010 5.12 -60.32 -62.64
CA GLU A 1010 6.25 -59.71 -63.36
C GLU A 1010 7.47 -59.55 -62.43
N GLN A 1011 7.20 -59.18 -61.17
CA GLN A 1011 8.18 -59.04 -60.08
C GLN A 1011 8.48 -60.36 -59.34
N ARG A 1012 7.96 -61.51 -59.81
CA ARG A 1012 8.14 -62.86 -59.21
C ARG A 1012 7.80 -62.97 -57.71
N GLN A 1013 6.91 -62.13 -57.21
CA GLN A 1013 6.39 -62.22 -55.84
C GLN A 1013 5.45 -63.44 -55.71
N PRO A 1014 5.34 -64.07 -54.52
CA PRO A 1014 4.52 -65.27 -54.36
C PRO A 1014 3.02 -65.00 -54.40
N HIS A 1015 2.58 -63.80 -54.00
CA HIS A 1015 1.17 -63.43 -53.87
C HIS A 1015 0.95 -61.95 -54.26
N PRO A 1016 -0.26 -61.55 -54.70
CA PRO A 1016 -0.56 -60.18 -55.10
C PRO A 1016 -0.84 -59.21 -53.93
N LEU A 1017 -1.36 -59.71 -52.80
CA LEU A 1017 -1.75 -58.89 -51.67
C LEU A 1017 -0.60 -58.84 -50.64
N SER A 1018 -0.27 -57.66 -50.15
CA SER A 1018 0.67 -57.50 -49.04
C SER A 1018 0.04 -57.88 -47.70
N SER A 1019 0.88 -58.11 -46.68
CA SER A 1019 0.40 -58.39 -45.33
C SER A 1019 -0.37 -57.19 -44.77
N LEU A 1020 -1.55 -57.45 -44.19
CA LEU A 1020 -2.43 -56.41 -43.66
C LEU A 1020 -1.87 -55.84 -42.36
N GLY A 1021 -1.62 -54.52 -42.35
CA GLY A 1021 -1.24 -53.78 -41.15
C GLY A 1021 -2.47 -53.31 -40.39
N TRP A 1022 -2.56 -53.65 -39.11
CA TRP A 1022 -3.61 -53.23 -38.20
C TRP A 1022 -3.02 -52.33 -37.13
N SER A 1023 -3.73 -51.24 -36.80
CA SER A 1023 -3.39 -50.35 -35.69
C SER A 1023 -4.66 -49.94 -34.95
N LEU A 1024 -4.71 -50.21 -33.66
CA LEU A 1024 -5.78 -49.88 -32.74
C LEU A 1024 -5.24 -48.85 -31.73
N GLN A 1025 -5.87 -47.70 -31.63
CA GLN A 1025 -5.66 -46.71 -30.56
C GLN A 1025 -6.94 -46.59 -29.73
N LEU A 1026 -6.78 -46.58 -28.41
CA LEU A 1026 -7.85 -46.53 -27.42
C LEU A 1026 -7.54 -45.39 -26.45
N GLN A 1027 -8.33 -44.31 -26.47
CA GLN A 1027 -8.06 -43.11 -25.67
C GLN A 1027 -9.32 -42.61 -24.93
N PRO A 1028 -9.88 -43.42 -24.01
CA PRO A 1028 -10.91 -42.95 -23.09
C PRO A 1028 -10.38 -41.81 -22.20
N PRO A 1029 -11.23 -40.85 -21.81
CA PRO A 1029 -10.79 -39.65 -21.12
C PRO A 1029 -10.20 -39.93 -19.73
N GLY A 1030 -8.95 -39.54 -19.54
CA GLY A 1030 -8.41 -39.19 -18.23
C GLY A 1030 -8.03 -40.32 -17.27
N VAL A 1031 -8.02 -41.59 -17.71
CA VAL A 1031 -7.51 -42.72 -16.92
C VAL A 1031 -6.62 -43.66 -17.73
N LEU A 1032 -7.05 -44.09 -18.92
CA LEU A 1032 -6.36 -45.12 -19.70
C LEU A 1032 -6.05 -44.62 -21.12
N ASN A 1033 -4.86 -44.93 -21.61
CA ASN A 1033 -4.46 -44.76 -23.00
C ASN A 1033 -3.80 -46.04 -23.50
N GLY A 1034 -4.22 -46.57 -24.64
CA GLY A 1034 -3.69 -47.79 -25.21
C GLY A 1034 -3.43 -47.67 -26.71
N SER A 1035 -2.42 -48.37 -27.19
CA SER A 1035 -2.25 -48.68 -28.61
C SER A 1035 -1.85 -50.13 -28.80
N ALA A 1036 -2.31 -50.77 -29.87
CA ALA A 1036 -1.90 -52.11 -30.29
C ALA A 1036 -1.76 -52.13 -31.82
N GLY A 1037 -0.65 -52.68 -32.32
CA GLY A 1037 -0.36 -52.72 -33.76
C GLY A 1037 0.24 -54.06 -34.16
N TRP A 1038 -0.28 -54.64 -35.24
CA TRP A 1038 0.08 -56.00 -35.67
C TRP A 1038 -0.03 -56.19 -37.18
N THR A 1039 0.82 -57.04 -37.75
CA THR A 1039 0.84 -57.37 -39.18
C THR A 1039 0.34 -58.79 -39.41
N MET A 1040 -0.66 -58.96 -40.29
CA MET A 1040 -1.26 -60.24 -40.66
C MET A 1040 -0.92 -60.64 -42.11
N ASP A 1041 -0.19 -61.72 -42.27
CA ASP A 1041 0.07 -62.39 -43.54
C ASP A 1041 -1.02 -63.46 -43.77
N VAL A 1042 -2.00 -63.14 -44.63
CA VAL A 1042 -3.19 -63.99 -44.86
C VAL A 1042 -2.88 -65.30 -45.57
N TYR A 1043 -1.67 -65.49 -46.11
CA TYR A 1043 -1.28 -66.67 -46.89
C TYR A 1043 -0.55 -67.74 -46.06
N LYS A 1044 -0.34 -67.52 -44.76
CA LYS A 1044 0.50 -68.38 -43.91
C LYS A 1044 -0.23 -68.90 -42.67
N SER A 1045 0.09 -70.14 -42.29
CA SER A 1045 -0.55 -70.87 -41.17
C SER A 1045 -0.39 -70.21 -39.80
N ARG A 1046 0.64 -69.37 -39.63
CA ARG A 1046 0.75 -68.39 -38.53
C ARG A 1046 0.60 -66.99 -39.12
N PRO A 1047 -0.62 -66.42 -39.18
CA PRO A 1047 -0.86 -65.18 -39.90
C PRO A 1047 -0.27 -63.96 -39.19
N ILE A 1048 -0.32 -63.90 -37.85
CA ILE A 1048 0.29 -62.79 -37.09
C ILE A 1048 1.82 -62.91 -37.18
N ARG A 1049 2.46 -61.93 -37.84
CA ARG A 1049 3.91 -61.87 -38.04
C ARG A 1049 4.62 -61.07 -36.96
N ASN A 1050 3.98 -60.01 -36.48
CA ASN A 1050 4.38 -59.20 -35.32
C ASN A 1050 3.13 -58.79 -34.52
N PHE A 1051 3.32 -58.49 -33.24
CA PHE A 1051 2.29 -57.94 -32.35
C PHE A 1051 2.96 -57.02 -31.34
N ASN A 1052 2.52 -55.78 -31.28
CA ASN A 1052 3.03 -54.76 -30.36
C ASN A 1052 1.84 -54.14 -29.62
N TYR A 1053 1.99 -53.85 -28.33
CA TYR A 1053 1.02 -53.01 -27.63
C TYR A 1053 1.67 -52.16 -26.54
N ASN A 1054 1.10 -50.99 -26.31
CA ASN A 1054 1.44 -50.08 -25.24
C ASN A 1054 0.17 -49.77 -24.45
N LEU A 1055 0.24 -49.84 -23.13
CA LEU A 1055 -0.85 -49.52 -22.22
C LEU A 1055 -0.35 -48.53 -21.17
N GLY A 1056 -1.03 -47.40 -21.05
CA GLY A 1056 -0.80 -46.37 -20.05
C GLY A 1056 -2.02 -46.21 -19.14
N LEU A 1057 -1.76 -46.01 -17.86
CA LEU A 1057 -2.73 -45.71 -16.81
C LEU A 1057 -2.24 -44.48 -16.04
N ASN A 1058 -3.08 -43.46 -15.93
CA ASN A 1058 -2.79 -42.21 -15.23
C ASN A 1058 -3.87 -41.94 -14.17
N LEU A 1059 -3.50 -42.13 -12.91
CA LEU A 1059 -4.38 -42.04 -11.74
C LEU A 1059 -4.03 -40.78 -10.93
N THR A 1060 -5.05 -40.05 -10.45
CA THR A 1060 -4.86 -38.87 -9.60
C THR A 1060 -5.89 -38.82 -8.47
N SER A 1061 -5.50 -38.32 -7.29
CA SER A 1061 -6.38 -38.33 -6.10
C SER A 1061 -7.66 -37.50 -6.29
N ALA A 1062 -7.58 -36.38 -7.01
CA ALA A 1062 -8.72 -35.52 -7.32
C ALA A 1062 -9.80 -36.22 -8.18
N ARG A 1063 -9.40 -37.05 -9.15
CA ARG A 1063 -10.34 -37.78 -10.03
C ARG A 1063 -11.03 -38.92 -9.30
N LEU A 1064 -10.32 -39.65 -8.43
CA LEU A 1064 -10.90 -40.73 -7.63
C LEU A 1064 -11.88 -40.21 -6.56
N ARG A 1065 -11.75 -38.95 -6.12
CA ARG A 1065 -12.72 -38.26 -5.25
C ARG A 1065 -13.84 -37.53 -6.03
N GLY A 1066 -13.91 -37.66 -7.36
CA GLY A 1066 -15.01 -37.14 -8.19
C GLY A 1066 -15.07 -35.61 -8.34
N VAL A 1067 -14.02 -34.89 -7.97
CA VAL A 1067 -14.02 -33.42 -7.92
C VAL A 1067 -13.73 -32.83 -9.31
N PRO A 1068 -14.57 -31.93 -9.85
CA PRO A 1068 -14.27 -31.22 -11.10
C PRO A 1068 -13.03 -30.32 -10.94
N PRO A 1069 -12.20 -30.14 -11.98
CA PRO A 1069 -11.14 -29.13 -11.94
C PRO A 1069 -11.76 -27.73 -11.78
N PRO A 1070 -11.21 -26.86 -10.90
CA PRO A 1070 -11.68 -25.49 -10.78
C PRO A 1070 -11.42 -24.70 -12.06
N LEU A 1071 -12.26 -23.69 -12.32
CA LEU A 1071 -12.09 -22.80 -13.46
C LEU A 1071 -10.98 -21.76 -13.20
N PRO A 1072 -10.23 -21.32 -14.22
CA PRO A 1072 -9.16 -20.33 -14.08
C PRO A 1072 -9.66 -18.89 -13.96
N VAL A 1073 -10.84 -18.67 -13.33
CA VAL A 1073 -11.42 -17.35 -13.07
C VAL A 1073 -12.17 -17.39 -11.74
N ASP A 1074 -11.45 -17.16 -10.64
CA ASP A 1074 -12.00 -16.61 -9.38
C ASP A 1074 -10.83 -16.17 -8.47
N GLN A 1075 -10.45 -14.90 -8.56
CA GLN A 1075 -9.50 -14.27 -7.61
C GLN A 1075 -10.25 -13.77 -6.37
N GLY A 1076 -10.78 -14.70 -5.58
CA GLY A 1076 -11.62 -14.42 -4.41
C GLY A 1076 -11.05 -14.99 -3.11
N THR A 1077 -10.15 -14.24 -2.47
CA THR A 1077 -9.58 -14.46 -1.11
C THR A 1077 -8.84 -15.80 -0.89
N PRO A 1078 -7.58 -15.81 -0.41
CA PRO A 1078 -6.88 -17.05 -0.09
C PRO A 1078 -7.49 -17.69 1.16
N ALA A 1079 -8.49 -18.55 0.96
CA ALA A 1079 -8.87 -19.54 1.97
C ALA A 1079 -7.63 -20.37 2.33
N ALA A 1080 -7.31 -20.48 3.62
CA ALA A 1080 -6.08 -21.12 4.08
C ALA A 1080 -5.92 -22.51 3.42
N PRO A 1081 -4.74 -22.84 2.88
CA PRO A 1081 -4.52 -24.07 2.12
C PRO A 1081 -4.47 -25.28 3.06
N GLY A 1082 -5.65 -25.69 3.56
CA GLY A 1082 -5.83 -26.93 4.27
C GLY A 1082 -5.30 -28.08 3.42
N PHE A 1083 -4.33 -28.80 3.98
CA PHE A 1083 -3.60 -29.85 3.28
C PHE A 1083 -4.55 -30.85 2.61
N ARG A 1084 -4.31 -31.15 1.34
CA ARG A 1084 -5.05 -32.14 0.57
C ARG A 1084 -4.07 -33.17 0.06
N ASP A 1085 -4.31 -34.45 0.37
CA ASP A 1085 -3.50 -35.57 -0.12
C ASP A 1085 -3.54 -35.59 -1.66
N ASN A 1086 -2.49 -35.03 -2.27
CA ASN A 1086 -2.34 -34.99 -3.70
C ASN A 1086 -1.31 -36.03 -4.12
N TRP A 1087 -1.74 -36.92 -5.01
CA TRP A 1087 -0.87 -37.94 -5.57
C TRP A 1087 -1.22 -38.19 -7.03
N THR A 1088 -0.19 -38.51 -7.80
CA THR A 1088 -0.28 -38.86 -9.22
C THR A 1088 0.53 -40.13 -9.45
N ALA A 1089 -0.13 -41.18 -9.95
CA ALA A 1089 0.50 -42.44 -10.31
C ALA A 1089 0.34 -42.70 -11.81
N GLY A 1090 1.45 -42.75 -12.52
CA GLY A 1090 1.55 -43.17 -13.91
C GLY A 1090 2.12 -44.58 -14.00
N LEU A 1091 1.38 -45.50 -14.62
CA LEU A 1091 1.87 -46.83 -14.98
C LEU A 1091 1.87 -46.95 -16.50
N ALA A 1092 2.95 -47.45 -17.09
CA ALA A 1092 3.02 -47.79 -18.50
C ALA A 1092 3.56 -49.22 -18.67
N PHE A 1093 3.03 -49.96 -19.63
CA PHE A 1093 3.50 -51.29 -20.01
C PHE A 1093 3.57 -51.39 -21.54
N SER A 1094 4.67 -51.90 -22.05
CA SER A 1094 4.98 -52.01 -23.47
C SER A 1094 5.43 -53.43 -23.79
N TYR A 1095 4.76 -54.03 -24.77
CA TYR A 1095 5.10 -55.33 -25.35
C TYR A 1095 5.45 -55.13 -26.82
N SER A 1096 6.55 -55.73 -27.26
CA SER A 1096 6.88 -55.87 -28.68
C SER A 1096 7.28 -57.31 -28.95
N GLY A 1097 6.74 -57.93 -30.00
CA GLY A 1097 7.12 -59.28 -30.38
C GLY A 1097 6.85 -59.61 -31.84
N GLY A 1098 7.53 -60.62 -32.34
CA GLY A 1098 7.39 -61.09 -33.71
C GLY A 1098 8.16 -62.37 -34.01
N LEU A 1099 7.94 -62.90 -35.21
CA LEU A 1099 8.64 -64.06 -35.74
C LEU A 1099 10.06 -63.69 -36.21
N VAL A 1100 11.08 -64.24 -35.55
CA VAL A 1100 12.50 -64.14 -35.97
C VAL A 1100 12.84 -65.27 -36.97
N SER A 1101 12.09 -66.36 -36.93
CA SER A 1101 12.01 -67.36 -38.00
C SER A 1101 10.56 -67.84 -38.11
N GLU A 1102 10.21 -68.62 -39.15
CA GLU A 1102 8.84 -69.15 -39.32
C GLU A 1102 8.34 -69.95 -38.10
N THR A 1103 9.24 -70.48 -37.26
CA THR A 1103 8.92 -71.23 -36.03
C THR A 1103 9.17 -70.45 -34.73
N LYS A 1104 10.19 -69.57 -34.66
CA LYS A 1104 10.63 -68.91 -33.42
C LYS A 1104 10.06 -67.49 -33.28
N TRP A 1105 9.20 -67.30 -32.29
CA TRP A 1105 8.80 -65.98 -31.79
C TRP A 1105 9.86 -65.42 -30.85
N SER A 1106 10.04 -64.10 -30.85
CA SER A 1106 10.80 -63.35 -29.84
C SER A 1106 9.94 -62.18 -29.32
N SER A 1107 10.12 -61.78 -28.07
CA SER A 1107 9.40 -60.65 -27.49
C SER A 1107 10.21 -59.92 -26.41
N SER A 1108 10.12 -58.60 -26.39
CA SER A 1108 10.54 -57.75 -25.29
C SER A 1108 9.31 -57.19 -24.56
N GLN A 1109 9.41 -57.07 -23.24
CA GLN A 1109 8.34 -56.65 -22.34
C GLN A 1109 8.91 -55.68 -21.32
N THR A 1110 8.53 -54.40 -21.39
CA THR A 1110 8.98 -53.38 -20.45
C THR A 1110 7.80 -52.74 -19.73
N GLY A 1111 8.01 -52.30 -18.50
CA GLY A 1111 7.05 -51.46 -17.79
C GLY A 1111 7.73 -50.36 -17.01
N ASN A 1112 7.00 -49.29 -16.79
CA ASN A 1112 7.44 -48.10 -16.09
C ASN A 1112 6.37 -47.72 -15.06
N ALA A 1113 6.81 -47.38 -13.85
CA ALA A 1113 5.95 -46.82 -12.83
C ALA A 1113 6.54 -45.47 -12.37
N VAL A 1114 5.68 -44.48 -12.18
CA VAL A 1114 6.01 -43.16 -11.63
C VAL A 1114 4.94 -42.82 -10.59
N LEU A 1115 5.36 -42.41 -9.40
CA LEU A 1115 4.52 -41.99 -8.30
C LEU A 1115 5.10 -40.70 -7.71
N THR A 1116 4.33 -39.62 -7.79
CA THR A 1116 4.56 -38.42 -6.97
C THR A 1116 3.48 -38.36 -5.91
N TYR A 1117 3.88 -38.22 -4.64
CA TYR A 1117 3.00 -38.25 -3.48
C TYR A 1117 3.40 -37.16 -2.48
N GLN A 1118 2.49 -36.24 -2.19
CA GLN A 1118 2.73 -35.26 -1.12
C GLN A 1118 2.44 -35.90 0.25
N LEU A 1119 3.49 -36.12 1.05
CA LEU A 1119 3.41 -36.75 2.37
C LEU A 1119 2.82 -35.79 3.43
N SER A 1120 3.16 -34.50 3.34
CA SER A 1120 2.60 -33.42 4.15
C SER A 1120 2.87 -32.07 3.45
N PRO A 1121 2.39 -30.91 3.96
CA PRO A 1121 2.75 -29.62 3.41
C PRO A 1121 4.26 -29.38 3.25
N ALA A 1122 5.08 -30.04 4.07
CA ALA A 1122 6.53 -29.88 4.10
C ALA A 1122 7.33 -31.08 3.56
N TRP A 1123 6.68 -32.14 3.07
CA TRP A 1123 7.37 -33.35 2.56
C TRP A 1123 6.76 -33.82 1.23
N GLY A 1124 7.59 -33.95 0.20
CA GLY A 1124 7.26 -34.58 -1.08
C GLY A 1124 8.04 -35.89 -1.27
N LEU A 1125 7.39 -36.89 -1.87
CA LEU A 1125 7.98 -38.17 -2.26
C LEU A 1125 7.83 -38.37 -3.77
N ASP A 1126 8.93 -38.62 -4.45
CA ASP A 1126 8.98 -38.95 -5.87
C ASP A 1126 9.64 -40.33 -6.05
N TYR A 1127 8.93 -41.26 -6.66
CA TYR A 1127 9.43 -42.59 -6.96
C TYR A 1127 9.19 -42.93 -8.43
N SER A 1128 10.21 -43.46 -9.10
CA SER A 1128 10.05 -44.06 -10.42
C SER A 1128 10.88 -45.32 -10.60
N THR A 1129 10.42 -46.20 -11.48
CA THR A 1129 11.18 -47.40 -11.86
C THR A 1129 10.81 -47.88 -13.25
N SER A 1130 11.80 -48.35 -13.99
CA SER A 1130 11.65 -49.06 -15.26
C SER A 1130 12.09 -50.52 -15.07
N VAL A 1131 11.35 -51.48 -15.62
CA VAL A 1131 11.57 -52.93 -15.47
C VAL A 1131 11.47 -53.62 -16.82
N ASP A 1132 12.41 -54.49 -17.14
CA ASP A 1132 12.34 -55.47 -18.23
C ASP A 1132 11.82 -56.80 -17.67
N PHE A 1133 10.58 -57.15 -18.03
CA PHE A 1133 9.93 -58.40 -17.62
C PHE A 1133 10.40 -59.62 -18.43
N SER A 1134 10.99 -59.40 -19.62
CA SER A 1134 11.60 -60.45 -20.46
C SER A 1134 12.81 -61.07 -19.76
N HIS A 1135 13.69 -60.23 -19.22
CA HIS A 1135 14.89 -60.65 -18.48
C HIS A 1135 14.69 -60.68 -16.95
N ARG A 1136 13.55 -60.17 -16.46
CA ARG A 1136 13.20 -60.02 -15.04
C ARG A 1136 14.16 -59.11 -14.27
N GLN A 1137 14.57 -58.00 -14.89
CA GLN A 1137 15.55 -57.05 -14.37
C GLN A 1137 14.94 -55.65 -14.20
N VAL A 1138 15.27 -54.98 -13.10
CA VAL A 1138 14.94 -53.57 -12.90
C VAL A 1138 15.96 -52.73 -13.67
N LEU A 1139 15.53 -52.09 -14.76
CA LEU A 1139 16.37 -51.26 -15.63
C LEU A 1139 16.84 -49.99 -14.91
N THR A 1140 15.91 -49.32 -14.22
CA THR A 1140 16.17 -48.12 -13.42
C THR A 1140 15.28 -48.10 -12.18
N GLN A 1141 15.77 -47.47 -11.11
CA GLN A 1141 14.96 -47.08 -9.97
C GLN A 1141 15.44 -45.73 -9.44
N ARG A 1142 14.52 -44.78 -9.24
CA ARG A 1142 14.77 -43.50 -8.58
C ARG A 1142 13.86 -43.33 -7.38
N PHE A 1143 14.43 -42.86 -6.28
CA PHE A 1143 13.73 -42.55 -5.04
C PHE A 1143 14.20 -41.18 -4.54
N GLY A 1144 13.33 -40.18 -4.64
CA GLY A 1144 13.55 -38.82 -4.17
C GLY A 1144 12.64 -38.50 -2.98
N ILE A 1145 13.21 -37.89 -1.94
CA ILE A 1145 12.44 -37.23 -0.89
C ILE A 1145 12.87 -35.76 -0.86
N SER A 1146 11.90 -34.86 -0.96
CA SER A 1146 12.10 -33.43 -0.75
C SER A 1146 11.45 -33.01 0.58
N ARG A 1147 12.12 -32.10 1.30
CA ARG A 1147 11.60 -31.49 2.52
C ARG A 1147 11.74 -29.96 2.47
N ASP A 1148 10.61 -29.29 2.64
CA ASP A 1148 10.56 -27.87 2.94
C ASP A 1148 11.04 -27.61 4.38
N LEU A 1149 12.04 -26.74 4.49
CA LEU A 1149 12.66 -26.27 5.74
C LEU A 1149 12.52 -24.73 5.85
N HIS A 1150 11.36 -24.22 5.45
CA HIS A 1150 10.96 -22.80 5.45
C HIS A 1150 11.77 -21.96 4.45
N CYS A 1151 13.02 -21.68 4.81
CA CYS A 1151 13.97 -20.86 4.06
C CYS A 1151 14.90 -21.74 3.18
N TRP A 1152 14.94 -23.04 3.48
CA TRP A 1152 15.71 -24.06 2.76
C TRP A 1152 14.80 -25.14 2.16
N MET A 1153 15.30 -25.84 1.14
CA MET A 1153 14.79 -27.11 0.63
C MET A 1153 15.90 -28.15 0.78
N ALA A 1154 15.61 -29.27 1.43
CA ALA A 1154 16.51 -30.41 1.52
C ALA A 1154 15.98 -31.54 0.63
N THR A 1155 16.78 -31.99 -0.33
CA THR A 1155 16.43 -33.06 -1.26
C THR A 1155 17.42 -34.20 -1.14
N PHE A 1156 16.94 -35.38 -0.76
CA PHE A 1156 17.65 -36.64 -0.90
C PHE A 1156 17.19 -37.32 -2.20
N SER A 1157 18.11 -37.84 -3.00
CA SER A 1157 17.80 -38.62 -4.20
C SER A 1157 18.75 -39.81 -4.30
N ARG A 1158 18.18 -41.02 -4.41
CA ARG A 1158 18.88 -42.25 -4.78
C ARG A 1158 18.49 -42.65 -6.19
N ILE A 1159 19.48 -43.05 -7.00
CA ILE A 1159 19.34 -43.59 -8.35
C ILE A 1159 20.04 -44.94 -8.39
N PHE A 1160 19.46 -45.91 -9.09
CA PHE A 1160 20.02 -47.23 -9.33
C PHE A 1160 19.81 -47.62 -10.80
N THR A 1161 20.84 -48.16 -11.45
CA THR A 1161 20.85 -48.58 -12.86
C THR A 1161 21.42 -49.99 -13.03
N VAL A 1162 21.02 -50.68 -14.10
CA VAL A 1162 21.59 -52.00 -14.46
C VAL A 1162 23.10 -51.87 -14.69
N GLY A 1163 23.85 -52.80 -14.09
CA GLY A 1163 25.31 -52.73 -13.95
C GLY A 1163 25.77 -52.77 -12.49
N GLY A 1164 24.85 -52.59 -11.54
CA GLY A 1164 25.11 -52.51 -10.10
C GLY A 1164 25.02 -51.07 -9.60
N GLU A 1165 25.57 -50.15 -10.41
CA GLU A 1165 25.55 -48.69 -10.30
C GLU A 1165 24.44 -48.11 -9.39
N ALA A 1166 24.80 -47.85 -8.14
CA ALA A 1166 24.05 -46.98 -7.24
C ALA A 1166 24.71 -45.60 -7.12
N GLU A 1167 23.88 -44.56 -7.15
CA GLU A 1167 24.24 -43.21 -6.73
C GLU A 1167 23.24 -42.72 -5.68
N TYR A 1168 23.74 -42.04 -4.65
CA TYR A 1168 22.89 -41.24 -3.77
C TYR A 1168 23.50 -39.86 -3.56
N TYR A 1169 22.66 -38.83 -3.54
CA TYR A 1169 23.08 -37.48 -3.25
C TYR A 1169 22.07 -36.76 -2.37
N PHE A 1170 22.60 -35.76 -1.65
CA PHE A 1170 21.87 -34.85 -0.81
C PHE A 1170 22.18 -33.42 -1.28
N ARG A 1171 21.12 -32.69 -1.63
CA ARG A 1171 21.18 -31.28 -2.00
C ARG A 1171 20.48 -30.46 -0.93
N ILE A 1172 21.15 -29.43 -0.46
CA ILE A 1172 20.54 -28.36 0.30
C ILE A 1172 20.50 -27.13 -0.62
N GLY A 1173 19.32 -26.54 -0.80
CA GLY A 1173 19.10 -25.30 -1.54
C GLY A 1173 18.44 -24.23 -0.64
N VAL A 1174 18.86 -22.97 -0.70
CA VAL A 1174 18.01 -21.87 -0.18
C VAL A 1174 16.84 -21.69 -1.15
N LYS A 1175 15.59 -21.68 -0.65
CA LYS A 1175 14.38 -21.61 -1.49
C LYS A 1175 14.22 -20.26 -2.19
N GLU A 1176 14.57 -19.18 -1.48
CA GLU A 1176 14.23 -17.80 -1.82
C GLU A 1176 15.43 -17.02 -2.41
N GLN A 1177 16.32 -17.69 -3.17
CA GLN A 1177 17.43 -17.01 -3.87
C GLN A 1177 16.94 -16.24 -5.10
N ARG A 1178 16.22 -15.13 -4.88
CA ARG A 1178 15.95 -14.14 -5.92
C ARG A 1178 17.23 -13.47 -6.47
N GLU A 1179 18.36 -13.61 -5.75
CA GLU A 1179 19.71 -13.23 -6.18
C GLU A 1179 20.22 -14.00 -7.42
N LEU A 1180 19.46 -14.96 -7.95
CA LEU A 1180 19.78 -15.73 -9.17
C LEU A 1180 18.53 -15.92 -10.03
N TYR A 1181 17.94 -14.81 -10.48
CA TYR A 1181 16.65 -14.82 -11.18
C TYR A 1181 16.75 -15.32 -12.64
N ALA A 1182 16.75 -16.64 -12.81
CA ALA A 1182 16.59 -17.30 -14.10
C ALA A 1182 15.10 -17.35 -14.52
N GLU A 1183 14.69 -16.55 -15.52
CA GLU A 1183 13.31 -16.57 -16.03
C GLU A 1183 12.98 -17.91 -16.70
N ARG A 1184 12.18 -18.73 -16.02
CA ARG A 1184 11.90 -20.13 -16.39
C ARG A 1184 10.84 -20.28 -17.50
N GLY A 1185 11.14 -19.74 -18.67
CA GLY A 1185 10.38 -20.02 -19.90
C GLY A 1185 10.55 -21.47 -20.37
N THR A 1186 9.70 -22.37 -19.88
CA THR A 1186 9.54 -23.77 -20.35
C THR A 1186 10.86 -24.54 -20.59
N ARG A 1187 11.70 -24.66 -19.56
CA ARG A 1187 12.89 -25.55 -19.59
C ARG A 1187 12.67 -26.78 -18.72
N ALA A 1188 12.67 -27.95 -19.36
CA ALA A 1188 12.75 -29.27 -18.72
C ALA A 1188 13.98 -29.98 -19.27
N GLY A 1189 15.04 -30.10 -18.45
CA GLY A 1189 16.29 -30.75 -18.84
C GLY A 1189 17.49 -30.30 -17.99
N SER A 1190 17.74 -28.98 -17.95
CA SER A 1190 18.82 -28.38 -17.16
C SER A 1190 18.30 -27.77 -15.84
N PHE A 1191 19.11 -27.90 -14.79
CA PHE A 1191 18.87 -27.57 -13.37
C PHE A 1191 17.54 -28.07 -12.77
N GLY A 1192 17.67 -28.90 -11.72
CA GLY A 1192 16.57 -29.30 -10.83
C GLY A 1192 16.10 -28.16 -9.93
N GLY A 1193 15.63 -27.05 -10.51
CA GLY A 1193 14.96 -25.98 -9.80
C GLY A 1193 13.56 -26.41 -9.36
N ILE A 1194 13.21 -26.10 -8.11
CA ILE A 1194 11.90 -26.33 -7.49
C ILE A 1194 10.79 -25.67 -8.36
N GLN A 1195 9.57 -26.21 -8.34
CA GLN A 1195 8.42 -25.68 -9.10
C GLN A 1195 7.83 -24.44 -8.45
#